data_AF-A0A2D6YIR2-F1
#
_entry.id   AF-A0A2D6YIR2-F1
#
_cell.length_a   1.000
_cell.length_b   1.000
_cell.length_c   1.000
_cell.angle_alpha   90.00
_cell.angle_beta   90.00
_cell.angle_gamma   90.00
#
_symmetry.space_group_name_H-M   'P 1'
#
loop_
_entity.id
_entity.type
_entity.pdbx_description
1 polymer ?
#
loop_
_entity_poly.entity_id
_entity_poly.type
_entity_poly.pdbx_seq_one_letter_code
_entity_poly.pdbx_strand_id
1 'polypeptide(L)'
;AWRQGQPGLEFFFSYLMVEIKFPNNNDDSTWELNTRGLDIDALRKAIQREQDIMQQVLQSDSFPWVKFGMETKLVNATEVQEYPYNFADLIFVSLSLPAWVMPPQRPKLLAKLRNILVLYRNNNPDAVIVSITKHAPFRLKDRLSYKWEELSRELGGIGNKGAITRLVAQQLASPSVLKSYLNKEHTTQKISNQTRIQELQNHLESLQYGQTNMRLIVCIENQLHDTYAKRVNAVLRNNKFSKFMVIRESALKPEIMRKCDFMILLGFEASVELKKSKEFQQRQKRIYEIDLEHPQGLPEITARYENMTNKLEKHYLELRESLKEERYSDYFQLIYQKYEIYQDIAANQYEIDQELTKIANASRQLAKGYFNLVELILLIGTGRAHVITRFGGIMLQMTRYLIVDDFSSDIVDHLAKRGYPRHQLTYMSSLDFLQVFLKHKLENPNLANAPTESAYMHFLQNAKFFRQYEVVFINGWNLEENGDLTTKLWTCPVADDENHNPNPTVSSENLHNLLSTTRGKLLRMILPDKDGQLTDKDREKEENILHTIDNAISLTDLTPLAKMMARKKNSTFKANTFLEQETKLLEEMRSDEKFAPEQQLAQNNYGQELSGAITAKHIPSSKPQKTDSSQDEKEETMNPEEELFGSIIRYRLNLVKLHGFACGIRWLSMLENRKVISFLKLQPKVQDMTLWEMLEFGRVCIISEDKPLEEAGIRSALSVGDFPERLVYTRNLPGKHDIDVEAFLLYLIDCESYLADDIVRFLYIKNRSQSASIPVLLLMSENFQKQIQKGEDTLLKHMAGIDPRDDQLNPKGFPISNSIDSLEDVKKVKHIIRGAMGLPLGLYEQFEQKKLGGDSNAEDRSLSAPTSKEVSEEAIQEEMKDMDWSKFPL
;
A
#
# COMPACT_ATOMS: atom_id res chain seq x y z
N ALA A 1 37.79 -28.15 12.33
CA ALA A 1 36.80 -29.23 12.50
C ALA A 1 37.42 -30.45 13.20
N TRP A 2 38.13 -31.38 12.52
CA TRP A 2 38.77 -32.54 13.19
C TRP A 2 39.83 -32.15 14.25
N ARG A 3 40.72 -31.20 13.94
CA ARG A 3 41.67 -30.62 14.92
C ARG A 3 40.99 -29.82 16.06
N GLN A 4 39.68 -29.59 15.95
CA GLN A 4 38.85 -28.85 16.91
C GLN A 4 37.85 -29.78 17.64
N GLY A 5 37.91 -31.10 17.43
CA GLY A 5 37.14 -32.07 18.21
C GLY A 5 35.70 -32.35 17.76
N GLN A 6 35.26 -31.91 16.59
CA GLN A 6 33.89 -32.15 16.12
C GLN A 6 33.68 -33.61 15.67
N PRO A 7 32.70 -34.36 16.22
CA PRO A 7 32.29 -35.67 15.70
C PRO A 7 31.50 -35.53 14.38
N GLY A 8 31.50 -36.57 13.53
CA GLY A 8 30.58 -36.69 12.39
C GLY A 8 30.88 -35.81 11.16
N LEU A 9 32.11 -35.87 10.60
CA LEU A 9 32.44 -35.11 9.39
C LEU A 9 31.86 -35.76 8.12
N GLU A 10 31.03 -35.05 7.35
CA GLU A 10 30.53 -35.53 6.06
C GLU A 10 31.30 -34.91 4.86
N PHE A 11 31.85 -35.77 4.00
CA PHE A 11 32.47 -35.43 2.72
C PHE A 11 31.52 -35.75 1.56
N PHE A 12 30.92 -34.71 0.95
CA PHE A 12 30.12 -34.87 -0.27
C PHE A 12 31.05 -35.00 -1.48
N PHE A 13 31.03 -36.17 -2.10
CA PHE A 13 31.63 -36.40 -3.41
C PHE A 13 30.59 -36.08 -4.50
N SER A 14 30.79 -34.95 -5.16
CA SER A 14 29.89 -34.39 -6.15
C SER A 14 30.34 -34.70 -7.58
N TYR A 15 29.45 -35.22 -8.42
CA TYR A 15 29.73 -35.45 -9.84
C TYR A 15 28.76 -34.69 -10.74
N LEU A 16 29.28 -34.12 -11.82
CA LEU A 16 28.54 -33.31 -12.79
C LEU A 16 28.61 -33.96 -14.17
N MET A 17 27.46 -34.11 -14.84
CA MET A 17 27.38 -34.59 -16.22
C MET A 17 26.68 -33.54 -17.06
N VAL A 18 27.37 -32.97 -18.04
CA VAL A 18 26.84 -31.90 -18.89
C VAL A 18 27.20 -32.17 -20.34
N GLU A 19 26.25 -31.92 -21.24
CA GLU A 19 26.43 -31.98 -22.68
C GLU A 19 26.34 -30.57 -23.26
N ILE A 20 27.33 -30.18 -24.06
CA ILE A 20 27.30 -28.93 -24.80
C ILE A 20 26.60 -29.17 -26.13
N LYS A 21 25.48 -28.49 -26.34
CA LYS A 21 24.71 -28.51 -27.59
C LYS A 21 24.67 -27.14 -28.24
N PHE A 22 24.54 -27.15 -29.55
CA PHE A 22 24.20 -25.96 -30.32
C PHE A 22 22.68 -25.95 -30.58
N PRO A 23 22.02 -24.79 -30.44
CA PRO A 23 20.62 -24.66 -30.80
C PRO A 23 20.43 -24.86 -32.31
N ASN A 24 19.24 -25.32 -32.70
CA ASN A 24 18.93 -25.69 -34.10
C ASN A 24 18.86 -24.50 -35.08
N ASN A 25 19.15 -23.28 -34.64
CA ASN A 25 18.94 -22.04 -35.40
C ASN A 25 20.10 -21.65 -36.34
N ASN A 26 21.04 -22.56 -36.63
CA ASN A 26 22.23 -22.32 -37.47
C ASN A 26 23.09 -21.10 -37.03
N ASP A 27 23.01 -20.70 -35.76
CA ASP A 27 23.78 -19.58 -35.22
C ASP A 27 25.02 -20.11 -34.47
N ASP A 28 26.20 -19.89 -35.05
CA ASP A 28 27.51 -20.29 -34.51
C ASP A 28 27.85 -19.60 -33.16
N SER A 29 27.06 -18.61 -32.72
CA SER A 29 27.33 -17.81 -31.54
C SER A 29 26.64 -18.29 -30.27
N THR A 30 25.62 -19.15 -30.38
CA THR A 30 24.78 -19.60 -29.27
C THR A 30 25.01 -21.08 -28.96
N TRP A 31 25.02 -21.43 -27.68
CA TRP A 31 25.20 -22.79 -27.18
C TRP A 31 24.41 -22.97 -25.89
N GLU A 32 24.03 -24.20 -25.60
CA GLU A 32 23.26 -24.58 -24.41
C GLU A 32 23.94 -25.75 -23.71
N LEU A 33 23.87 -25.76 -22.38
CA LEU A 33 24.30 -26.90 -21.57
C LEU A 33 23.07 -27.72 -21.21
N ASN A 34 23.11 -29.00 -21.53
CA ASN A 34 22.01 -29.93 -21.33
C ASN A 34 22.46 -31.06 -20.39
N THR A 35 21.59 -31.46 -19.46
CA THR A 35 21.79 -32.59 -18.54
C THR A 35 20.99 -33.83 -18.94
N ARG A 36 20.23 -33.77 -20.04
CA ARG A 36 19.36 -34.83 -20.56
C ARG A 36 19.77 -35.19 -21.99
N GLY A 37 20.94 -35.82 -22.09
CA GLY A 37 21.58 -36.26 -23.33
C GLY A 37 21.68 -37.78 -23.42
N LEU A 38 21.81 -38.30 -24.65
CA LEU A 38 21.97 -39.74 -24.90
C LEU A 38 23.24 -40.30 -24.22
N ASP A 39 24.35 -39.55 -24.32
CA ASP A 39 25.60 -39.88 -23.62
C ASP A 39 25.47 -39.76 -22.10
N ILE A 40 24.69 -38.80 -21.62
CA ILE A 40 24.44 -38.60 -20.19
C ILE A 40 23.59 -39.73 -19.62
N ASP A 41 22.57 -40.19 -20.34
CA ASP A 41 21.75 -41.34 -19.95
C ASP A 41 22.58 -42.64 -19.90
N ALA A 42 23.52 -42.79 -20.84
CA ALA A 42 24.45 -43.91 -20.85
C ALA A 42 25.44 -43.85 -19.67
N LEU A 43 25.98 -42.67 -19.36
CA LEU A 43 26.80 -42.43 -18.16
C LEU A 43 26.04 -42.73 -16.87
N ARG A 44 24.80 -42.24 -16.75
CA ARG A 44 23.95 -42.47 -15.57
C ARG A 44 23.71 -43.97 -15.35
N LYS A 45 23.39 -44.72 -16.41
CA LYS A 45 23.27 -46.18 -16.35
C LYS A 45 24.58 -46.87 -15.94
N ALA A 46 25.73 -46.34 -16.35
CA ALA A 46 27.03 -46.91 -15.97
C ALA A 46 27.38 -46.64 -14.50
N ILE A 47 27.16 -45.41 -14.01
CA ILE A 47 27.30 -45.06 -12.58
C ILE A 47 26.45 -45.99 -11.72
N GLN A 48 25.19 -46.23 -12.14
CA GLN A 48 24.27 -47.10 -11.39
C GLN A 48 24.73 -48.56 -11.36
N ARG A 49 25.40 -49.05 -12.41
CA ARG A 49 26.01 -50.40 -12.41
C ARG A 49 27.24 -50.51 -11.51
N GLU A 50 27.99 -49.42 -11.33
CA GLU A 50 29.21 -49.38 -10.50
C GLU A 50 28.93 -48.95 -9.05
N GLN A 51 27.68 -48.61 -8.72
CA GLN A 51 27.29 -47.96 -7.46
C GLN A 51 27.69 -48.76 -6.22
N ASP A 52 27.46 -50.07 -6.21
CA ASP A 52 27.82 -50.94 -5.08
C ASP A 52 29.33 -50.96 -4.82
N ILE A 53 30.13 -50.98 -5.89
CA ILE A 53 31.60 -50.98 -5.80
C ILE A 53 32.11 -49.62 -5.34
N MET A 54 31.50 -48.54 -5.83
CA MET A 54 31.80 -47.19 -5.35
C MET A 54 31.51 -47.05 -3.86
N GLN A 55 30.36 -47.55 -3.39
CA GLN A 55 30.03 -47.54 -1.95
C GLN A 55 31.03 -48.32 -1.11
N GLN A 56 31.47 -49.50 -1.57
CA GLN A 56 32.50 -50.26 -0.87
C GLN A 56 33.83 -49.49 -0.76
N VAL A 57 34.24 -48.79 -1.80
CA VAL A 57 35.46 -47.95 -1.77
C VAL A 57 35.30 -46.76 -0.82
N LEU A 58 34.12 -46.13 -0.82
CA LEU A 58 33.80 -44.98 0.02
C LEU A 58 33.81 -45.33 1.53
N GLN A 59 33.39 -46.54 1.87
CA GLN A 59 33.20 -47.00 3.26
C GLN A 59 34.31 -47.91 3.79
N SER A 60 35.29 -48.30 2.99
CA SER A 60 36.35 -49.22 3.43
C SER A 60 37.32 -48.58 4.43
N ASP A 61 37.47 -49.19 5.60
CA ASP A 61 38.40 -48.81 6.68
C ASP A 61 39.88 -48.75 6.25
N SER A 62 40.22 -49.30 5.08
CA SER A 62 41.56 -49.22 4.51
C SER A 62 41.98 -47.80 4.14
N PHE A 63 41.02 -46.89 3.91
CA PHE A 63 41.30 -45.56 3.36
C PHE A 63 41.49 -44.46 4.42
N PRO A 64 42.33 -43.44 4.14
CA PRO A 64 42.65 -42.40 5.13
C PRO A 64 41.44 -41.63 5.65
N TRP A 65 40.50 -41.24 4.79
CA TRP A 65 39.32 -40.45 5.20
C TRP A 65 38.41 -41.21 6.17
N VAL A 66 38.20 -42.52 5.98
CA VAL A 66 37.43 -43.37 6.90
C VAL A 66 38.13 -43.48 8.26
N LYS A 67 39.47 -43.62 8.26
CA LYS A 67 40.27 -43.59 9.51
C LYS A 67 40.21 -42.26 10.25
N PHE A 68 39.93 -41.16 9.53
CA PHE A 68 39.70 -39.84 10.11
C PHE A 68 38.24 -39.62 10.54
N GLY A 69 37.38 -40.65 10.46
CA GLY A 69 35.97 -40.56 10.84
C GLY A 69 35.13 -39.71 9.90
N MET A 70 35.54 -39.59 8.62
CA MET A 70 34.79 -38.86 7.61
C MET A 70 33.81 -39.80 6.90
N GLU A 71 32.50 -39.55 7.03
CA GLU A 71 31.48 -40.20 6.22
C GLU A 71 31.49 -39.63 4.81
N THR A 72 31.34 -40.47 3.79
CA THR A 72 31.37 -40.01 2.39
C THR A 72 30.04 -40.27 1.70
N LYS A 73 29.55 -39.26 0.97
CA LYS A 73 28.26 -39.34 0.26
C LYS A 73 28.42 -38.99 -1.21
N LEU A 74 27.97 -39.87 -2.10
CA LEU A 74 27.98 -39.66 -3.55
C LEU A 74 26.71 -38.89 -3.97
N VAL A 75 26.87 -37.73 -4.59
CA VAL A 75 25.74 -36.88 -5.00
C VAL A 75 25.93 -36.33 -6.41
N ASN A 76 24.84 -36.29 -7.19
CA ASN A 76 24.83 -35.63 -8.49
C ASN A 76 24.77 -34.11 -8.28
N ALA A 77 25.79 -33.40 -8.75
CA ALA A 77 25.95 -31.95 -8.61
C ALA A 77 24.76 -31.16 -9.18
N THR A 78 24.10 -31.65 -10.23
CA THR A 78 22.93 -31.00 -10.86
C THR A 78 21.66 -31.06 -10.00
N GLU A 79 21.62 -31.95 -9.00
CA GLU A 79 20.50 -32.05 -8.06
C GLU A 79 20.67 -31.11 -6.86
N VAL A 80 21.85 -30.51 -6.70
CA VAL A 80 22.22 -29.73 -5.49
C VAL A 80 22.53 -28.27 -5.79
N GLN A 81 22.89 -27.92 -7.04
CA GLN A 81 23.22 -26.54 -7.40
C GLN A 81 22.51 -26.09 -8.67
N GLU A 82 22.27 -24.79 -8.79
CA GLU A 82 21.60 -24.20 -9.95
C GLU A 82 22.54 -24.00 -11.15
N TYR A 83 21.95 -23.89 -12.35
CA TYR A 83 22.64 -23.55 -13.59
C TYR A 83 23.41 -22.22 -13.40
N PRO A 84 24.73 -22.12 -13.69
CA PRO A 84 25.52 -22.94 -14.62
C PRO A 84 26.34 -24.12 -14.03
N TYR A 85 25.97 -24.67 -12.87
CA TYR A 85 26.58 -25.89 -12.28
C TYR A 85 28.09 -25.81 -12.02
N ASN A 86 28.54 -24.70 -11.43
CA ASN A 86 29.96 -24.34 -11.33
C ASN A 86 30.86 -25.28 -10.51
N PHE A 87 30.31 -26.18 -9.70
CA PHE A 87 31.04 -26.88 -8.64
C PHE A 87 30.85 -28.40 -8.72
N ALA A 88 31.93 -29.15 -8.98
CA ALA A 88 31.90 -30.62 -8.87
C ALA A 88 33.32 -31.21 -8.74
N ASP A 89 33.43 -32.36 -8.08
CA ASP A 89 34.68 -33.09 -7.87
C ASP A 89 35.06 -33.95 -9.08
N LEU A 90 34.04 -34.45 -9.78
CA LEU A 90 34.17 -35.22 -11.02
C LEU A 90 33.24 -34.64 -12.08
N ILE A 91 33.77 -34.18 -13.21
CA ILE A 91 33.02 -33.47 -14.25
C ILE A 91 33.12 -34.22 -15.57
N PHE A 92 32.01 -34.74 -16.07
CA PHE A 92 31.88 -35.31 -17.41
C PHE A 92 31.29 -34.26 -18.34
N VAL A 93 32.02 -33.93 -19.41
CA VAL A 93 31.57 -32.98 -20.43
C VAL A 93 31.51 -33.66 -21.78
N SER A 94 30.32 -33.93 -22.30
CA SER A 94 30.14 -34.40 -23.68
C SER A 94 30.02 -33.22 -24.64
N LEU A 95 30.65 -33.35 -25.81
CA LEU A 95 30.56 -32.36 -26.88
C LEU A 95 29.93 -32.96 -28.12
N SER A 96 28.76 -32.44 -28.47
CA SER A 96 28.03 -32.79 -29.68
C SER A 96 28.11 -31.63 -30.68
N LEU A 97 28.90 -31.78 -31.74
CA LEU A 97 28.92 -30.82 -32.85
C LEU A 97 27.85 -31.19 -33.89
N PRO A 98 26.97 -30.24 -34.28
CA PRO A 98 26.02 -30.45 -35.36
C PRO A 98 26.71 -30.69 -36.71
N ALA A 99 26.01 -31.39 -37.60
CA ALA A 99 26.50 -31.70 -38.95
C ALA A 99 26.77 -30.45 -39.81
N TRP A 100 26.10 -29.33 -39.52
CA TRP A 100 26.28 -28.06 -40.23
C TRP A 100 27.58 -27.32 -39.87
N VAL A 101 28.27 -27.69 -38.78
CA VAL A 101 29.55 -27.07 -38.39
C VAL A 101 30.67 -27.52 -39.33
N MET A 102 31.09 -26.61 -40.21
CA MET A 102 32.07 -26.88 -41.26
C MET A 102 33.49 -27.07 -40.69
N PRO A 103 34.34 -27.96 -41.26
CA PRO A 103 35.70 -28.21 -40.78
C PRO A 103 36.57 -26.97 -40.47
N PRO A 104 36.52 -25.87 -41.25
CA PRO A 104 37.31 -24.67 -40.98
C PRO A 104 36.85 -23.87 -39.74
N GLN A 105 35.56 -23.96 -39.36
CA GLN A 105 35.01 -23.25 -38.20
C GLN A 105 35.28 -23.98 -36.87
N ARG A 106 35.49 -25.31 -36.94
CA ARG A 106 35.68 -26.18 -35.76
C ARG A 106 36.80 -25.70 -34.83
N PRO A 107 38.01 -25.32 -35.27
CA PRO A 107 39.08 -24.91 -34.35
C PRO A 107 38.71 -23.69 -33.49
N LYS A 108 38.08 -22.67 -34.09
CA LYS A 108 37.65 -21.45 -33.38
C LYS A 108 36.52 -21.75 -32.39
N LEU A 109 35.59 -22.59 -32.77
CA LEU A 109 34.48 -23.04 -31.93
C LEU A 109 34.98 -23.86 -30.73
N LEU A 110 35.84 -24.86 -30.99
CA LEU A 110 36.43 -25.69 -29.94
C LEU A 110 37.27 -24.87 -28.95
N ALA A 111 37.93 -23.80 -29.42
CA ALA A 111 38.63 -22.87 -28.54
C ALA A 111 37.68 -22.10 -27.60
N LYS A 112 36.53 -21.62 -28.10
CA LYS A 112 35.50 -21.01 -27.26
C LYS A 112 34.94 -22.00 -26.24
N LEU A 113 34.61 -23.21 -26.66
CA LEU A 113 34.08 -24.25 -25.78
C LEU A 113 35.11 -24.70 -24.74
N ARG A 114 36.41 -24.67 -25.07
CA ARG A 114 37.48 -24.93 -24.11
C ARG A 114 37.51 -23.89 -22.98
N ASN A 115 37.07 -22.64 -23.20
CA ASN A 115 36.97 -21.64 -22.13
C ASN A 115 35.94 -22.05 -21.05
N ILE A 116 34.92 -22.82 -21.41
CA ILE A 116 33.96 -23.39 -20.44
C ILE A 116 34.69 -24.39 -19.52
N LEU A 117 35.55 -25.24 -20.08
CA LEU A 117 36.37 -26.14 -19.26
C LEU A 117 37.33 -25.35 -18.36
N VAL A 118 37.90 -24.23 -18.84
CA VAL A 118 38.74 -23.35 -18.02
C VAL A 118 37.95 -22.75 -16.87
N LEU A 119 36.70 -22.32 -17.10
CA LEU A 119 35.81 -21.84 -16.04
C LEU A 119 35.59 -22.91 -14.96
N TYR A 120 35.24 -24.15 -15.35
CA TYR A 120 35.06 -25.25 -14.40
C TYR A 120 36.35 -25.59 -13.63
N ARG A 121 37.51 -25.56 -14.30
CA ARG A 121 38.81 -25.78 -13.66
C ARG A 121 39.18 -24.65 -12.69
N ASN A 122 38.87 -23.39 -13.00
CA ASN A 122 39.12 -22.27 -12.11
C ASN A 122 38.28 -22.36 -10.84
N ASN A 123 37.01 -22.75 -10.98
CA ASN A 123 36.11 -22.94 -9.84
C ASN A 123 36.46 -24.18 -9.01
N ASN A 124 37.00 -25.22 -9.66
CA ASN A 124 37.35 -26.52 -9.09
C ASN A 124 38.78 -26.94 -9.48
N PRO A 125 39.82 -26.37 -8.83
CA PRO A 125 41.20 -26.61 -9.21
C PRO A 125 41.59 -28.10 -9.13
N ASP A 126 41.08 -28.79 -8.12
CA ASP A 126 41.40 -30.19 -7.85
C ASP A 126 40.50 -31.19 -8.61
N ALA A 127 39.42 -30.77 -9.28
CA ALA A 127 38.44 -31.70 -9.86
C ALA A 127 38.98 -32.54 -11.04
N VAL A 128 38.48 -33.76 -11.19
CA VAL A 128 38.76 -34.57 -12.38
C VAL A 128 37.77 -34.19 -13.49
N ILE A 129 38.27 -33.76 -14.64
CA ILE A 129 37.44 -33.38 -15.78
C ILE A 129 37.63 -34.41 -16.90
N VAL A 130 36.55 -35.04 -17.35
CA VAL A 130 36.55 -36.02 -18.44
C VAL A 130 35.77 -35.43 -19.61
N SER A 131 36.47 -35.11 -20.70
CA SER A 131 35.81 -34.69 -21.95
C SER A 131 35.48 -35.90 -22.82
N ILE A 132 34.21 -36.05 -23.18
CA ILE A 132 33.70 -37.13 -24.04
C ILE A 132 33.55 -36.56 -25.44
N THR A 133 34.55 -36.80 -26.28
CA THR A 133 34.61 -36.26 -27.63
C THR A 133 35.70 -36.92 -28.46
N LYS A 134 35.52 -36.95 -29.79
CA LYS A 134 36.59 -37.31 -30.72
C LYS A 134 37.55 -36.14 -30.98
N HIS A 135 37.17 -34.90 -30.64
CA HIS A 135 37.94 -33.69 -30.91
C HIS A 135 39.07 -33.46 -29.89
N ALA A 136 40.31 -33.76 -30.28
CA ALA A 136 41.49 -33.56 -29.43
C ALA A 136 41.67 -32.13 -28.83
N PRO A 137 41.30 -31.03 -29.53
CA PRO A 137 41.41 -29.68 -28.95
C PRO A 137 40.46 -29.39 -27.78
N PHE A 138 39.40 -30.20 -27.60
CA PHE A 138 38.40 -30.03 -26.54
C PHE A 138 38.77 -30.84 -25.30
N ARG A 139 39.91 -30.49 -24.71
CA ARG A 139 40.46 -31.02 -23.47
C ARG A 139 41.37 -29.96 -22.85
N LEU A 140 41.43 -29.87 -21.52
CA LEU A 140 42.48 -29.09 -20.85
C LEU A 140 43.81 -29.85 -20.87
N LYS A 141 44.92 -29.14 -21.08
CA LYS A 141 46.27 -29.69 -21.03
C LYS A 141 46.78 -29.73 -19.58
N ASP A 142 46.06 -30.40 -18.69
CA ASP A 142 46.46 -30.59 -17.30
C ASP A 142 46.38 -32.08 -16.89
N ARG A 143 46.94 -32.42 -15.73
CA ARG A 143 47.06 -33.82 -15.26
C ARG A 143 45.74 -34.44 -14.80
N LEU A 144 44.75 -33.62 -14.46
CA LEU A 144 43.45 -34.03 -13.93
C LEU A 144 42.34 -33.93 -14.99
N SER A 145 42.72 -33.82 -16.26
CA SER A 145 41.83 -33.70 -17.40
C SER A 145 42.04 -34.91 -18.29
N TYR A 146 41.01 -35.69 -18.54
CA TYR A 146 41.02 -36.90 -19.38
C TYR A 146 40.14 -36.69 -20.61
N LYS A 147 40.38 -37.48 -21.66
CA LYS A 147 39.56 -37.49 -22.88
C LYS A 147 39.10 -38.92 -23.15
N TRP A 148 37.80 -39.11 -23.30
CA TRP A 148 37.17 -40.34 -23.76
C TRP A 148 36.65 -40.13 -25.18
N GLU A 149 37.05 -40.99 -26.11
CA GLU A 149 36.67 -40.85 -27.51
C GLU A 149 35.31 -41.47 -27.81
N GLU A 150 34.99 -42.57 -27.13
CA GLU A 150 33.72 -43.29 -27.29
C GLU A 150 33.30 -43.96 -25.98
N LEU A 151 32.13 -43.57 -25.47
CA LEU A 151 31.65 -43.96 -24.15
C LEU A 151 31.46 -45.48 -24.01
N SER A 152 30.93 -46.13 -25.06
CA SER A 152 30.65 -47.57 -25.08
C SER A 152 31.91 -48.42 -24.94
N ARG A 153 33.04 -47.96 -25.48
CA ARG A 153 34.34 -48.66 -25.41
C ARG A 153 34.97 -48.54 -24.03
N GLU A 154 34.95 -47.33 -23.46
CA GLU A 154 35.55 -47.07 -22.15
C GLU A 154 34.76 -47.70 -21.00
N LEU A 155 33.44 -47.80 -21.11
CA LEU A 155 32.57 -48.37 -20.08
C LEU A 155 32.18 -49.85 -20.31
N GLY A 156 32.27 -50.36 -21.55
CA GLY A 156 31.82 -51.71 -21.93
C GLY A 156 32.92 -52.73 -22.23
N GLY A 157 34.20 -52.32 -22.28
CA GLY A 157 35.33 -53.20 -22.59
C GLY A 157 35.58 -54.29 -21.53
N ILE A 158 36.06 -55.46 -21.96
CA ILE A 158 36.50 -56.55 -21.08
C ILE A 158 37.68 -56.05 -20.23
N GLY A 159 37.50 -56.01 -18.90
CA GLY A 159 38.50 -55.49 -17.95
C GLY A 159 38.30 -54.03 -17.51
N ASN A 160 37.36 -53.29 -18.12
CA ASN A 160 37.10 -51.88 -17.80
C ASN A 160 36.05 -51.67 -16.70
N LYS A 161 35.56 -52.74 -16.05
CA LYS A 161 34.65 -52.64 -14.90
C LYS A 161 35.32 -51.81 -13.78
N GLY A 162 34.63 -50.78 -13.28
CA GLY A 162 35.16 -49.90 -12.23
C GLY A 162 35.94 -48.71 -12.77
N ALA A 163 35.74 -48.28 -14.03
CA ALA A 163 36.44 -47.14 -14.60
C ALA A 163 36.08 -45.83 -13.89
N ILE A 164 34.78 -45.61 -13.63
CA ILE A 164 34.29 -44.44 -12.88
C ILE A 164 34.73 -44.57 -11.42
N THR A 165 34.58 -45.76 -10.85
CA THR A 165 35.02 -46.08 -9.48
C THR A 165 36.49 -45.74 -9.25
N ARG A 166 37.38 -46.03 -10.22
CA ARG A 166 38.80 -45.67 -10.13
C ARG A 166 39.04 -44.16 -10.10
N LEU A 167 38.29 -43.38 -10.87
CA LEU A 167 38.39 -41.91 -10.85
C LEU A 167 37.92 -41.35 -9.50
N VAL A 168 36.84 -41.90 -8.94
CA VAL A 168 36.35 -41.56 -7.59
C VAL A 168 37.43 -41.87 -6.55
N ALA A 169 37.98 -43.08 -6.58
CA ALA A 169 39.03 -43.52 -5.67
C ALA A 169 40.29 -42.64 -5.77
N GLN A 170 40.71 -42.29 -7.00
CA GLN A 170 41.86 -41.42 -7.25
C GLN A 170 41.66 -40.03 -6.64
N GLN A 171 40.45 -39.50 -6.75
CA GLN A 171 40.15 -38.16 -6.27
C GLN A 171 40.12 -38.09 -4.74
N LEU A 172 39.51 -39.08 -4.10
CA LEU A 172 39.46 -39.18 -2.64
C LEU A 172 40.82 -39.51 -2.01
N ALA A 173 41.67 -40.27 -2.71
CA ALA A 173 43.01 -40.60 -2.25
C ALA A 173 44.03 -39.47 -2.40
N SER A 174 43.66 -38.36 -3.06
CA SER A 174 44.58 -37.24 -3.27
C SER A 174 44.84 -36.46 -1.98
N PRO A 175 46.11 -36.30 -1.55
CA PRO A 175 46.45 -35.45 -0.40
C PRO A 175 46.09 -33.98 -0.62
N SER A 176 46.06 -33.48 -1.86
CA SER A 176 45.66 -32.09 -2.16
C SER A 176 44.19 -31.87 -1.88
N VAL A 177 43.33 -32.80 -2.31
CA VAL A 177 41.88 -32.78 -2.10
C VAL A 177 41.55 -32.79 -0.61
N LEU A 178 42.17 -33.71 0.15
CA LEU A 178 41.99 -33.76 1.60
C LEU A 178 42.44 -32.47 2.29
N LYS A 179 43.55 -31.85 1.83
CA LYS A 179 44.03 -30.57 2.36
C LYS A 179 43.08 -29.41 2.00
N SER A 180 42.64 -29.32 0.76
CA SER A 180 41.66 -28.31 0.29
C SER A 180 40.34 -28.43 1.09
N TYR A 181 39.91 -29.65 1.39
CA TYR A 181 38.72 -29.90 2.21
C TYR A 181 38.92 -29.46 3.67
N LEU A 182 40.03 -29.85 4.29
CA LEU A 182 40.38 -29.41 5.65
C LEU A 182 40.53 -27.88 5.77
N ASN A 183 40.94 -27.22 4.67
CA ASN A 183 41.07 -25.77 4.58
C ASN A 183 39.74 -25.05 4.24
N LYS A 184 38.61 -25.75 4.06
CA LYS A 184 37.31 -25.20 3.64
C LYS A 184 37.31 -24.56 2.24
N GLU A 185 38.29 -24.87 1.40
CA GLU A 185 38.42 -24.34 0.02
C GLU A 185 37.90 -25.33 -1.04
N HIS A 186 37.54 -26.54 -0.63
CA HIS A 186 37.06 -27.61 -1.50
C HIS A 186 35.65 -27.37 -2.04
N THR A 187 35.37 -27.96 -3.20
CA THR A 187 34.09 -27.91 -3.90
C THR A 187 32.90 -28.32 -3.03
N THR A 188 33.06 -29.37 -2.22
CA THR A 188 32.08 -29.80 -1.20
C THR A 188 31.62 -28.65 -0.31
N GLN A 189 32.57 -27.88 0.25
CA GLN A 189 32.25 -26.77 1.15
C GLN A 189 31.56 -25.63 0.39
N LYS A 190 31.98 -25.37 -0.85
CA LYS A 190 31.34 -24.37 -1.71
C LYS A 190 29.88 -24.74 -2.00
N ILE A 191 29.59 -26.01 -2.31
CA ILE A 191 28.21 -26.51 -2.54
C ILE A 191 27.39 -26.44 -1.25
N SER A 192 27.98 -26.82 -0.09
CA SER A 192 27.32 -26.69 1.21
C SER A 192 26.93 -25.24 1.50
N ASN A 193 27.87 -24.30 1.29
CA ASN A 193 27.62 -22.87 1.47
C ASN A 193 26.54 -22.35 0.50
N GLN A 194 26.54 -22.78 -0.76
CA GLN A 194 25.50 -22.40 -1.72
C GLN A 194 24.11 -22.91 -1.33
N THR A 195 24.02 -24.17 -0.94
CA THR A 195 22.75 -24.78 -0.50
C THR A 195 22.23 -24.06 0.73
N ARG A 196 23.12 -23.75 1.67
CA ARG A 196 22.81 -22.94 2.85
C ARG A 196 22.29 -21.56 2.45
N ILE A 197 22.99 -20.81 1.61
CA ILE A 197 22.54 -19.48 1.13
C ILE A 197 21.16 -19.58 0.47
N GLN A 198 20.92 -20.63 -0.33
CA GLN A 198 19.63 -20.85 -0.99
C GLN A 198 18.49 -21.17 0.00
N GLU A 199 18.73 -22.06 0.98
CA GLU A 199 17.77 -22.36 2.05
C GLU A 199 17.44 -21.09 2.87
N LEU A 200 18.45 -20.26 3.11
CA LEU A 200 18.29 -18.97 3.80
C LEU A 200 17.48 -17.97 2.98
N GLN A 201 17.77 -17.83 1.69
CA GLN A 201 16.98 -17.00 0.79
C GLN A 201 15.53 -17.48 0.73
N ASN A 202 15.31 -18.79 0.64
CA ASN A 202 13.97 -19.38 0.65
C ASN A 202 13.22 -19.12 1.96
N HIS A 203 13.92 -19.15 3.10
CA HIS A 203 13.34 -18.81 4.40
C HIS A 203 12.95 -17.33 4.47
N LEU A 204 13.85 -16.43 4.07
CA LEU A 204 13.61 -14.99 3.99
C LEU A 204 12.43 -14.65 3.06
N GLU A 205 12.30 -15.35 1.94
CA GLU A 205 11.16 -15.22 1.04
C GLU A 205 9.86 -15.79 1.62
N SER A 206 9.94 -16.84 2.44
CA SER A 206 8.76 -17.42 3.09
C SER A 206 8.14 -16.47 4.13
N LEU A 207 8.96 -15.65 4.79
CA LEU A 207 8.52 -14.60 5.72
C LEU A 207 7.64 -13.55 5.03
N GLN A 208 7.81 -13.35 3.71
CA GLN A 208 6.98 -12.44 2.92
C GLN A 208 5.48 -12.78 2.98
N TYR A 209 5.11 -14.05 3.08
CA TYR A 209 3.70 -14.46 3.21
C TYR A 209 3.11 -14.07 4.58
N GLY A 210 3.94 -13.96 5.62
CA GLY A 210 3.54 -13.40 6.91
C GLY A 210 3.23 -11.92 6.81
N GLN A 211 4.02 -11.17 6.03
CA GLN A 211 3.91 -9.73 5.79
C GLN A 211 2.58 -9.33 5.11
N THR A 212 2.10 -10.14 4.16
CA THR A 212 0.89 -9.82 3.38
C THR A 212 -0.43 -10.19 4.06
N ASN A 213 -0.37 -10.75 5.29
CA ASN A 213 -1.52 -11.16 6.10
C ASN A 213 -2.03 -10.08 7.07
N MET A 214 -1.37 -8.92 7.14
CA MET A 214 -1.84 -7.76 7.90
C MET A 214 -3.13 -7.17 7.33
N ARG A 215 -4.00 -6.61 8.18
CA ARG A 215 -5.18 -5.87 7.72
C ARG A 215 -4.82 -4.40 7.48
N LEU A 216 -4.68 -4.03 6.21
CA LEU A 216 -4.36 -2.67 5.78
C LEU A 216 -5.64 -1.91 5.38
N ILE A 217 -5.82 -0.70 5.89
CA ILE A 217 -6.85 0.22 5.36
C ILE A 217 -6.16 1.37 4.65
N VAL A 218 -6.56 1.65 3.41
CA VAL A 218 -6.20 2.88 2.72
C VAL A 218 -7.42 3.78 2.67
N CYS A 219 -7.36 4.88 3.40
CA CYS A 219 -8.37 5.91 3.39
C CYS A 219 -7.95 7.00 2.42
N ILE A 220 -8.80 7.32 1.46
CA ILE A 220 -8.52 8.31 0.44
C ILE A 220 -9.39 9.54 0.71
N GLU A 221 -8.80 10.72 0.58
CA GLU A 221 -9.51 11.99 0.62
C GLU A 221 -10.75 11.95 -0.28
N ASN A 222 -11.85 12.59 0.17
CA ASN A 222 -13.13 12.49 -0.54
C ASN A 222 -13.05 12.91 -2.02
N GLN A 223 -12.26 13.94 -2.34
CA GLN A 223 -12.10 14.46 -3.70
C GLN A 223 -11.28 13.53 -4.61
N LEU A 224 -10.26 12.87 -4.05
CA LEU A 224 -9.36 11.98 -4.77
C LEU A 224 -9.91 10.56 -4.94
N HIS A 225 -10.96 10.18 -4.20
CA HIS A 225 -11.37 8.79 -4.13
C HIS A 225 -11.70 8.18 -5.49
N ASP A 226 -12.40 8.89 -6.36
CA ASP A 226 -12.87 8.31 -7.63
C ASP A 226 -11.73 8.10 -8.63
N THR A 227 -10.73 8.98 -8.61
CA THR A 227 -9.47 8.82 -9.32
C THR A 227 -8.64 7.66 -8.75
N TYR A 228 -8.44 7.59 -7.43
CA TYR A 228 -7.41 6.70 -6.86
C TYR A 228 -7.93 5.32 -6.42
N ALA A 229 -9.21 5.15 -6.07
CA ALA A 229 -9.68 3.93 -5.40
C ALA A 229 -9.47 2.66 -6.22
N LYS A 230 -9.81 2.67 -7.52
CA LYS A 230 -9.60 1.51 -8.42
C LYS A 230 -8.11 1.21 -8.61
N ARG A 231 -7.29 2.26 -8.75
CA ARG A 231 -5.84 2.17 -8.97
C ARG A 231 -5.10 1.64 -7.75
N VAL A 232 -5.41 2.16 -6.56
CA VAL A 232 -4.88 1.64 -5.28
C VAL A 232 -5.23 0.17 -5.09
N ASN A 233 -6.48 -0.22 -5.39
CA ASN A 233 -6.88 -1.63 -5.34
C ASN A 233 -6.02 -2.51 -6.26
N ALA A 234 -5.77 -2.07 -7.50
CA ALA A 234 -4.94 -2.80 -8.45
C ALA A 234 -3.48 -2.89 -7.99
N VAL A 235 -2.89 -1.77 -7.57
CA VAL A 235 -1.51 -1.71 -7.06
C VAL A 235 -1.31 -2.67 -5.89
N LEU A 236 -2.22 -2.68 -4.91
CA LEU A 236 -2.10 -3.57 -3.76
C LEU A 236 -2.27 -5.05 -4.14
N ARG A 237 -3.21 -5.38 -5.05
CA ARG A 237 -3.38 -6.77 -5.53
C ARG A 237 -2.18 -7.27 -6.32
N ASN A 238 -1.65 -6.45 -7.23
CA ASN A 238 -0.48 -6.80 -8.05
C ASN A 238 0.76 -7.06 -7.19
N ASN A 239 0.84 -6.41 -6.03
CA ASN A 239 1.92 -6.61 -5.05
C ASN A 239 1.59 -7.67 -3.98
N LYS A 240 0.60 -8.54 -4.22
CA LYS A 240 0.23 -9.68 -3.38
C LYS A 240 -0.26 -9.34 -1.97
N PHE A 241 -0.76 -8.12 -1.73
CA PHE A 241 -1.46 -7.80 -0.49
C PHE A 241 -2.82 -8.51 -0.46
N SER A 242 -3.08 -9.30 0.58
CA SER A 242 -4.24 -10.20 0.61
C SER A 242 -5.43 -9.67 1.42
N LYS A 243 -5.18 -8.87 2.45
CA LYS A 243 -6.20 -8.35 3.37
C LYS A 243 -6.12 -6.84 3.46
N PHE A 244 -6.77 -6.15 2.53
CA PHE A 244 -6.83 -4.70 2.55
C PHE A 244 -8.22 -4.18 2.19
N MET A 245 -8.50 -2.94 2.60
CA MET A 245 -9.74 -2.24 2.29
C MET A 245 -9.40 -0.80 1.86
N VAL A 246 -10.02 -0.34 0.77
CA VAL A 246 -9.89 1.04 0.29
C VAL A 246 -11.21 1.74 0.56
N ILE A 247 -11.18 2.87 1.28
CA ILE A 247 -12.38 3.60 1.69
C ILE A 247 -12.24 5.11 1.44
N ARG A 248 -13.38 5.79 1.35
CA ARG A 248 -13.47 7.26 1.40
C ARG A 248 -13.23 7.77 2.81
N GLU A 249 -12.65 8.96 2.93
CA GLU A 249 -12.50 9.72 4.18
C GLU A 249 -13.82 9.83 4.95
N SER A 250 -14.93 10.16 4.29
CA SER A 250 -16.26 10.23 4.92
C SER A 250 -16.75 8.91 5.52
N ALA A 251 -16.19 7.78 5.11
CA ALA A 251 -16.49 6.47 5.66
C ALA A 251 -15.59 6.11 6.85
N LEU A 252 -14.57 6.92 7.17
CA LEU A 252 -13.66 6.68 8.28
C LEU A 252 -14.40 6.90 9.62
N LYS A 253 -14.70 5.80 10.31
CA LYS A 253 -15.33 5.80 11.64
C LYS A 253 -14.49 5.03 12.64
N PRO A 254 -14.60 5.32 13.96
CA PRO A 254 -13.86 4.60 15.00
C PRO A 254 -14.05 3.08 14.94
N GLU A 255 -15.22 2.57 14.55
CA GLU A 255 -15.47 1.12 14.46
C GLU A 255 -14.63 0.43 13.38
N ILE A 256 -14.28 1.16 12.32
CA ILE A 256 -13.44 0.65 11.22
C ILE A 256 -11.98 0.61 11.66
N MET A 257 -11.53 1.61 12.43
CA MET A 257 -10.18 1.66 13.00
C MET A 257 -9.90 0.50 13.97
N ARG A 258 -10.94 -0.02 14.65
CA ARG A 258 -10.79 -1.21 15.52
C ARG A 258 -10.42 -2.48 14.76
N LYS A 259 -10.67 -2.54 13.45
CA LYS A 259 -10.52 -3.75 12.63
C LYS A 259 -9.20 -3.81 11.84
N CYS A 260 -8.43 -2.73 11.78
CA CYS A 260 -7.17 -2.67 11.03
C CYS A 260 -5.92 -2.86 11.90
N ASP A 261 -4.87 -3.41 11.29
CA ASP A 261 -3.53 -3.50 11.86
C ASP A 261 -2.71 -2.24 11.50
N PHE A 262 -2.86 -1.74 10.27
CA PHE A 262 -2.25 -0.51 9.75
C PHE A 262 -3.24 0.31 8.94
N MET A 263 -3.00 1.62 8.89
CA MET A 263 -3.80 2.55 8.09
C MET A 263 -2.91 3.51 7.31
N ILE A 264 -3.30 3.80 6.09
CA ILE A 264 -2.71 4.81 5.22
C ILE A 264 -3.80 5.85 4.95
N LEU A 265 -3.52 7.12 5.22
CA LEU A 265 -4.34 8.27 4.86
C LEU A 265 -3.71 8.91 3.63
N LEU A 266 -4.44 9.01 2.52
CA LEU A 266 -3.94 9.53 1.25
C LEU A 266 -4.58 10.88 0.94
N GLY A 267 -3.76 11.93 0.90
CA GLY A 267 -4.16 13.28 0.51
C GLY A 267 -4.80 14.12 1.63
N PHE A 268 -4.83 13.65 2.87
CA PHE A 268 -5.38 14.42 3.98
C PHE A 268 -4.74 14.03 5.32
N GLU A 269 -4.71 15.00 6.24
CA GLU A 269 -4.38 14.76 7.65
C GLU A 269 -5.63 14.38 8.45
N ALA A 270 -5.45 13.53 9.46
CA ALA A 270 -6.55 13.20 10.36
C ALA A 270 -7.08 14.45 11.10
N SER A 271 -8.40 14.61 11.14
CA SER A 271 -9.06 15.73 11.81
C SER A 271 -8.73 15.78 13.32
N VAL A 272 -8.79 16.98 13.91
CA VAL A 272 -8.54 17.18 15.36
C VAL A 272 -9.49 16.33 16.22
N GLU A 273 -10.72 16.13 15.76
CA GLU A 273 -11.72 15.30 16.44
C GLU A 273 -11.35 13.81 16.38
N LEU A 274 -10.91 13.32 15.22
CA LEU A 274 -10.45 11.95 15.07
C LEU A 274 -9.17 11.70 15.88
N LYS A 275 -8.22 12.65 15.86
CA LYS A 275 -6.98 12.63 16.66
C LYS A 275 -7.26 12.54 18.18
N LYS A 276 -8.41 13.04 18.65
CA LYS A 276 -8.86 12.94 20.06
C LYS A 276 -9.50 11.61 20.42
N SER A 277 -9.88 10.78 19.45
CA SER A 277 -10.49 9.47 19.73
C SER A 277 -9.49 8.49 20.36
N LYS A 278 -9.97 7.64 21.28
CA LYS A 278 -9.13 6.61 21.94
C LYS A 278 -8.52 5.67 20.90
N GLU A 279 -9.29 5.29 19.88
CA GLU A 279 -8.86 4.37 18.83
C GLU A 279 -7.70 4.92 17.99
N PHE A 280 -7.71 6.23 17.69
CA PHE A 280 -6.65 6.90 16.95
C PHE A 280 -5.39 7.04 17.82
N GLN A 281 -5.52 7.48 19.07
CA GLN A 281 -4.37 7.61 19.98
C GLN A 281 -3.66 6.27 20.20
N GLN A 282 -4.41 5.18 20.39
CA GLN A 282 -3.83 3.83 20.51
C GLN A 282 -3.08 3.35 19.26
N ARG A 283 -3.36 3.93 18.09
CA ARG A 283 -2.84 3.46 16.79
C ARG A 283 -2.00 4.50 16.05
N GLN A 284 -1.76 5.67 16.62
CA GLN A 284 -1.14 6.81 15.93
C GLN A 284 0.15 6.44 15.18
N LYS A 285 1.03 5.62 15.78
CA LYS A 285 2.29 5.16 15.14
C LYS A 285 2.12 4.12 14.02
N ARG A 286 0.90 3.66 13.76
CA ARG A 286 0.50 2.70 12.72
C ARG A 286 -0.38 3.35 11.63
N ILE A 287 -0.53 4.66 11.71
CA ILE A 287 -1.23 5.49 10.74
C ILE A 287 -0.16 6.25 9.97
N TYR A 288 -0.16 6.09 8.66
CA TYR A 288 0.73 6.80 7.76
C TYR A 288 -0.07 7.83 7.00
N GLU A 289 0.31 9.09 7.17
CA GLU A 289 -0.23 10.20 6.38
C GLU A 289 0.67 10.32 5.15
N ILE A 290 0.08 10.04 3.98
CA ILE A 290 0.73 10.17 2.68
C ILE A 290 0.25 11.46 2.07
N ASP A 291 1.19 12.38 1.98
CA ASP A 291 1.12 13.52 1.07
C ASP A 291 2.17 13.35 -0.04
N LEU A 292 2.43 14.41 -0.80
CA LEU A 292 3.45 14.47 -1.84
C LEU A 292 4.88 14.69 -1.31
N GLU A 293 5.04 14.80 0.01
CA GLU A 293 6.34 14.85 0.66
C GLU A 293 7.05 13.50 0.68
N HIS A 294 8.40 13.54 0.78
CA HIS A 294 9.16 12.31 0.95
C HIS A 294 8.80 11.68 2.31
N PRO A 295 8.44 10.39 2.33
CA PRO A 295 7.91 9.76 3.53
C PRO A 295 8.92 9.71 4.68
N GLN A 296 8.54 10.32 5.79
CA GLN A 296 9.31 10.36 7.03
C GLN A 296 9.02 9.14 7.91
N GLY A 297 9.99 8.72 8.73
CA GLY A 297 9.81 7.60 9.68
C GLY A 297 9.69 6.22 9.03
N LEU A 298 10.12 6.09 7.78
CA LEU A 298 10.20 4.82 7.08
C LEU A 298 11.23 3.87 7.76
N PRO A 299 10.91 2.57 7.92
CA PRO A 299 11.83 1.65 8.60
C PRO A 299 13.15 1.51 7.82
N GLU A 300 14.26 1.55 8.55
CA GLU A 300 15.56 1.10 8.05
C GLU A 300 15.60 -0.42 8.06
N ILE A 301 16.24 -1.02 7.05
CA ILE A 301 16.41 -2.47 6.99
C ILE A 301 17.64 -2.83 7.81
N THR A 302 17.45 -3.74 8.77
CA THR A 302 18.53 -4.32 9.57
C THR A 302 19.59 -4.97 8.70
N ALA A 303 20.87 -4.79 9.04
CA ALA A 303 21.97 -5.45 8.34
C ALA A 303 21.88 -6.98 8.54
N ARG A 304 21.68 -7.72 7.45
CA ARG A 304 21.53 -9.20 7.44
C ARG A 304 22.85 -9.87 6.97
N TYR A 305 22.98 -11.18 7.22
CA TYR A 305 24.09 -12.00 6.72
C TYR A 305 24.27 -11.84 5.21
N GLU A 306 25.52 -11.60 4.77
CA GLU A 306 25.89 -11.43 3.35
C GLU A 306 25.05 -10.38 2.58
N ASN A 307 24.43 -9.41 3.28
CA ASN A 307 23.49 -8.44 2.71
C ASN A 307 22.29 -9.07 1.97
N MET A 308 21.92 -10.31 2.30
CA MET A 308 20.75 -10.95 1.73
C MET A 308 19.48 -10.19 2.12
N THR A 309 18.65 -9.87 1.14
CA THR A 309 17.35 -9.21 1.34
C THR A 309 16.25 -10.07 0.73
N ASN A 310 15.11 -10.15 1.42
CA ASN A 310 13.93 -10.76 0.79
C ASN A 310 13.43 -9.85 -0.35
N LYS A 311 12.59 -10.41 -1.23
CA LYS A 311 12.03 -9.68 -2.37
C LYS A 311 11.26 -8.42 -1.96
N LEU A 312 10.58 -8.43 -0.81
CA LEU A 312 9.84 -7.27 -0.31
C LEU A 312 10.79 -6.12 0.04
N GLU A 313 11.80 -6.39 0.86
CA GLU A 313 12.82 -5.43 1.32
C GLU A 313 13.60 -4.84 0.15
N LYS A 314 13.98 -5.71 -0.80
CA LYS A 314 14.64 -5.28 -2.04
C LYS A 314 13.75 -4.32 -2.83
N HIS A 315 12.51 -4.70 -3.13
CA HIS A 315 11.57 -3.82 -3.85
C HIS A 315 11.27 -2.53 -3.07
N TYR A 316 11.25 -2.58 -1.75
CA TYR A 316 11.07 -1.41 -0.89
C TYR A 316 12.25 -0.45 -1.00
N LEU A 317 13.49 -0.93 -0.94
CA LEU A 317 14.69 -0.09 -1.10
C LEU A 317 14.77 0.51 -2.51
N GLU A 318 14.57 -0.31 -3.54
CA GLU A 318 14.57 0.14 -4.93
C GLU A 318 13.51 1.21 -5.17
N LEU A 319 12.29 1.00 -4.64
CA LEU A 319 11.21 1.97 -4.76
C LEU A 319 11.48 3.24 -3.94
N ARG A 320 12.06 3.13 -2.74
CA ARG A 320 12.40 4.27 -1.89
C ARG A 320 13.43 5.17 -2.57
N GLU A 321 14.49 4.60 -3.12
CA GLU A 321 15.51 5.36 -3.85
C GLU A 321 14.94 5.93 -5.15
N SER A 322 14.18 5.14 -5.91
CA SER A 322 13.51 5.64 -7.13
C SER A 322 12.58 6.82 -6.86
N LEU A 323 11.79 6.79 -5.79
CA LEU A 323 10.90 7.89 -5.40
C LEU A 323 11.66 9.12 -4.90
N LYS A 324 12.84 8.91 -4.30
CA LYS A 324 13.73 9.99 -3.90
C LYS A 324 14.30 10.68 -5.15
N GLU A 325 14.80 9.92 -6.12
CA GLU A 325 15.29 10.44 -7.40
C GLU A 325 14.18 11.16 -8.18
N GLU A 326 12.99 10.55 -8.28
CA GLU A 326 11.83 11.14 -8.98
C GLU A 326 11.42 12.46 -8.33
N ARG A 327 11.35 12.53 -7.00
CA ARG A 327 11.01 13.77 -6.27
C ARG A 327 11.99 14.89 -6.54
N TYR A 328 13.30 14.61 -6.61
CA TYR A 328 14.32 15.63 -6.85
C TYR A 328 14.55 15.94 -8.33
N SER A 329 13.78 15.33 -9.23
CA SER A 329 13.86 15.68 -10.65
C SER A 329 13.25 17.05 -10.92
N ASP A 330 13.94 17.85 -11.75
CA ASP A 330 13.48 19.20 -12.13
C ASP A 330 12.09 19.17 -12.78
N TYR A 331 11.81 18.11 -13.55
CA TYR A 331 10.53 17.89 -14.21
C TYR A 331 9.39 17.67 -13.20
N PHE A 332 9.59 16.78 -12.23
CA PHE A 332 8.58 16.50 -11.22
C PHE A 332 8.29 17.72 -10.34
N GLN A 333 9.33 18.51 -10.01
CA GLN A 333 9.16 19.77 -9.25
C GLN A 333 8.34 20.80 -10.03
N LEU A 334 8.53 20.91 -11.35
CA LEU A 334 7.73 21.80 -12.19
C LEU A 334 6.24 21.39 -12.21
N ILE A 335 5.94 20.11 -12.38
CA ILE A 335 4.56 19.61 -12.36
C ILE A 335 3.95 19.77 -10.98
N TYR A 336 4.70 19.47 -9.93
CA TYR A 336 4.26 19.58 -8.55
C TYR A 336 3.79 21.00 -8.21
N GLN A 337 4.52 22.04 -8.64
CA GLN A 337 4.10 23.44 -8.44
C GLN A 337 2.76 23.77 -9.11
N LYS A 338 2.54 23.26 -10.34
CA LYS A 338 1.26 23.45 -11.05
C LYS A 338 0.14 22.64 -10.40
N TYR A 339 0.45 21.47 -9.85
CA TYR A 339 -0.49 20.61 -9.16
C TYR A 339 -0.95 21.20 -7.82
N GLU A 340 -0.07 21.86 -7.05
CA GLU A 340 -0.45 22.58 -5.83
C GLU A 340 -1.49 23.66 -6.11
N ILE A 341 -1.28 24.45 -7.17
CA ILE A 341 -2.25 25.48 -7.60
C ILE A 341 -3.58 24.82 -8.00
N TYR A 342 -3.54 23.69 -8.72
CA TYR A 342 -4.74 22.95 -9.09
C TYR A 342 -5.49 22.41 -7.86
N GLN A 343 -4.80 21.83 -6.89
CA GLN A 343 -5.41 21.32 -5.65
C GLN A 343 -6.05 22.45 -4.83
N ASP A 344 -5.39 23.61 -4.71
CA ASP A 344 -5.97 24.77 -4.02
C ASP A 344 -7.27 25.23 -4.70
N ILE A 345 -7.30 25.28 -6.04
CA ILE A 345 -8.51 25.64 -6.79
C ILE A 345 -9.60 24.60 -6.53
N ALA A 346 -9.30 23.30 -6.64
CA ALA A 346 -10.25 22.22 -6.43
C ALA A 346 -10.81 22.19 -4.99
N ALA A 347 -9.97 22.42 -3.98
CA ALA A 347 -10.39 22.49 -2.59
C ALA A 347 -11.36 23.66 -2.34
N ASN A 348 -11.03 24.85 -2.87
CA ASN A 348 -11.90 26.03 -2.76
C ASN A 348 -13.23 25.84 -3.51
N GLN A 349 -13.22 25.22 -4.69
CA GLN A 349 -14.44 24.88 -5.43
C GLN A 349 -15.33 23.94 -4.62
N TYR A 350 -14.76 22.89 -4.03
CA TYR A 350 -15.52 21.94 -3.22
C TYR A 350 -16.16 22.56 -1.98
N GLU A 351 -15.45 23.44 -1.28
CA GLU A 351 -16.03 24.18 -0.15
C GLU A 351 -17.23 25.04 -0.58
N ILE A 352 -17.08 25.74 -1.71
CA ILE A 352 -18.15 26.56 -2.30
C ILE A 352 -19.34 25.70 -2.70
N ASP A 353 -19.13 24.54 -3.32
CA ASP A 353 -20.20 23.63 -3.71
C ASP A 353 -20.96 23.08 -2.50
N GLN A 354 -20.26 22.79 -1.40
CA GLN A 354 -20.91 22.43 -0.13
C GLN A 354 -21.76 23.58 0.40
N GLU A 355 -21.26 24.81 0.38
CA GLU A 355 -22.03 25.99 0.78
C GLU A 355 -23.26 26.18 -0.09
N LEU A 356 -23.11 26.09 -1.42
CA LEU A 356 -24.22 26.19 -2.37
C LEU A 356 -25.26 25.09 -2.14
N THR A 357 -24.83 23.87 -1.82
CA THR A 357 -25.73 22.76 -1.47
C THR A 357 -26.50 23.04 -0.19
N LYS A 358 -25.83 23.57 0.85
CA LYS A 358 -26.47 23.99 2.11
C LYS A 358 -27.51 25.09 1.86
N ILE A 359 -27.14 26.10 1.05
CA ILE A 359 -28.02 27.20 0.65
C ILE A 359 -29.21 26.70 -0.15
N ALA A 360 -29.02 25.78 -1.10
CA ALA A 360 -30.10 25.20 -1.90
C ALA A 360 -31.12 24.46 -1.02
N ASN A 361 -30.64 23.69 -0.04
CA ASN A 361 -31.51 23.00 0.91
C ASN A 361 -32.31 23.97 1.79
N ALA A 362 -31.70 25.05 2.27
CA ALA A 362 -32.38 26.11 3.01
C ALA A 362 -33.39 26.88 2.14
N SER A 363 -33.05 27.14 0.88
CA SER A 363 -33.87 27.89 -0.08
C SER A 363 -35.22 27.21 -0.34
N ARG A 364 -35.27 25.87 -0.35
CA ARG A 364 -36.53 25.12 -0.54
C ARG A 364 -37.60 25.47 0.49
N GLN A 365 -37.20 25.81 1.73
CA GLN A 365 -38.15 26.15 2.79
C GLN A 365 -38.78 27.54 2.59
N LEU A 366 -38.06 28.47 1.98
CA LEU A 366 -38.47 29.86 1.77
C LEU A 366 -39.06 30.12 0.37
N ALA A 367 -38.92 29.15 -0.55
CA ALA A 367 -39.26 29.31 -1.95
C ALA A 367 -40.71 29.72 -2.22
N LYS A 368 -41.67 29.09 -1.55
CA LYS A 368 -43.10 29.41 -1.75
C LYS A 368 -43.42 30.86 -1.43
N GLY A 369 -42.88 31.37 -0.31
CA GLY A 369 -43.11 32.75 0.10
C GLY A 369 -42.46 33.74 -0.86
N TYR A 370 -41.20 33.51 -1.22
CA TYR A 370 -40.48 34.37 -2.15
C TYR A 370 -41.14 34.41 -3.54
N PHE A 371 -41.59 33.27 -4.07
CA PHE A 371 -42.26 33.24 -5.37
C PHE A 371 -43.58 34.01 -5.38
N ASN A 372 -44.38 33.95 -4.30
CA ASN A 372 -45.59 34.78 -4.17
C ASN A 372 -45.24 36.29 -4.12
N LEU A 373 -44.11 36.66 -3.52
CA LEU A 373 -43.65 38.05 -3.48
C LEU A 373 -43.23 38.55 -4.87
N VAL A 374 -42.53 37.73 -5.66
CA VAL A 374 -42.20 38.07 -7.05
C VAL A 374 -43.46 38.14 -7.92
N GLU A 375 -44.41 37.21 -7.74
CA GLU A 375 -45.73 37.27 -8.39
C GLU A 375 -46.42 38.62 -8.14
N LEU A 376 -46.43 39.09 -6.90
CA LEU A 376 -46.98 40.40 -6.53
C LEU A 376 -46.28 41.57 -7.26
N ILE A 377 -44.96 41.55 -7.34
CA ILE A 377 -44.17 42.60 -8.02
C ILE A 377 -44.44 42.59 -9.53
N LEU A 378 -44.54 41.41 -10.14
CA LEU A 378 -44.87 41.28 -11.56
C LEU A 378 -46.30 41.77 -11.85
N LEU A 379 -47.26 41.55 -10.94
CA LEU A 379 -48.61 42.11 -11.05
C LEU A 379 -48.58 43.65 -11.01
N ILE A 380 -47.81 44.23 -10.08
CA ILE A 380 -47.61 45.69 -10.02
C ILE A 380 -46.97 46.21 -11.31
N GLY A 381 -45.94 45.52 -11.82
CA GLY A 381 -45.27 45.87 -13.08
C GLY A 381 -46.19 45.79 -14.29
N THR A 382 -47.06 44.78 -14.33
CA THR A 382 -48.08 44.62 -15.38
C THR A 382 -49.08 45.77 -15.34
N GLY A 383 -49.55 46.13 -14.13
CA GLY A 383 -50.40 47.32 -13.93
C GLY A 383 -49.74 48.60 -14.46
N ARG A 384 -48.42 48.77 -14.23
CA ARG A 384 -47.63 49.92 -14.73
C ARG A 384 -47.36 49.91 -16.24
N ALA A 385 -47.19 48.75 -16.86
CA ALA A 385 -47.01 48.65 -18.31
C ALA A 385 -48.32 48.91 -19.08
N HIS A 386 -49.46 48.63 -18.46
CA HIS A 386 -50.78 48.69 -19.07
C HIS A 386 -51.72 49.76 -18.46
N VAL A 387 -51.16 50.81 -17.85
CA VAL A 387 -51.89 51.86 -17.08
C VAL A 387 -53.08 52.47 -17.82
N ILE A 388 -52.98 52.58 -19.15
CA ILE A 388 -53.98 53.23 -20.01
C ILE A 388 -55.12 52.24 -20.39
N THR A 389 -54.89 50.95 -20.24
CA THR A 389 -55.85 49.92 -20.62
C THR A 389 -56.86 49.67 -19.50
N ARG A 390 -58.14 49.50 -19.85
CA ARG A 390 -59.21 49.08 -18.90
C ARG A 390 -59.05 47.64 -18.38
N PHE A 391 -57.97 46.96 -18.79
CA PHE A 391 -57.79 45.51 -18.68
C PHE A 391 -56.54 45.14 -17.85
N GLY A 392 -56.05 46.01 -16.96
CA GLY A 392 -54.77 45.84 -16.23
C GLY A 392 -54.49 44.50 -15.54
N GLY A 393 -55.51 43.70 -15.18
CA GLY A 393 -55.36 42.32 -14.67
C GLY A 393 -55.56 41.18 -15.69
N ILE A 394 -55.89 41.50 -16.94
CA ILE A 394 -56.25 40.56 -18.04
C ILE A 394 -55.11 40.47 -19.08
N MET A 395 -54.14 41.40 -19.04
CA MET A 395 -53.01 41.47 -19.97
C MET A 395 -51.82 40.58 -19.58
N LEU A 396 -51.93 39.77 -18.51
CA LEU A 396 -50.91 38.79 -18.11
C LEU A 396 -50.50 37.87 -19.26
N GLN A 397 -51.46 37.49 -20.11
CA GLN A 397 -51.25 36.61 -21.25
C GLN A 397 -50.67 37.29 -22.50
N MET A 398 -50.40 38.60 -22.44
CA MET A 398 -49.86 39.39 -23.54
C MET A 398 -48.62 40.20 -23.12
N THR A 399 -48.14 40.01 -21.90
CA THR A 399 -47.00 40.75 -21.34
C THR A 399 -45.79 39.84 -21.33
N ARG A 400 -44.67 40.28 -21.90
CA ARG A 400 -43.39 39.56 -21.90
C ARG A 400 -42.58 40.01 -20.70
N TYR A 401 -42.23 39.04 -19.87
CA TYR A 401 -41.51 39.21 -18.62
C TYR A 401 -40.07 38.75 -18.76
N LEU A 402 -39.15 39.54 -18.21
CA LEU A 402 -37.80 39.08 -17.91
C LEU A 402 -37.59 39.08 -16.39
N ILE A 403 -37.18 37.94 -15.84
CA ILE A 403 -36.87 37.76 -14.43
C ILE A 403 -35.36 37.56 -14.32
N VAL A 404 -34.67 38.58 -13.80
CA VAL A 404 -33.25 38.52 -13.48
C VAL A 404 -33.12 38.26 -11.98
N ASP A 405 -32.82 37.00 -11.64
CA ASP A 405 -32.77 36.56 -10.25
C ASP A 405 -31.85 35.35 -10.07
N ASP A 406 -31.27 35.19 -8.87
CA ASP A 406 -30.38 34.08 -8.53
C ASP A 406 -30.99 33.11 -7.52
N PHE A 407 -32.24 33.33 -7.09
CA PHE A 407 -32.86 32.50 -6.06
C PHE A 407 -33.17 31.08 -6.57
N SER A 408 -34.01 30.92 -7.59
CA SER A 408 -34.26 29.66 -8.28
C SER A 408 -34.98 29.86 -9.61
N SER A 409 -34.60 29.09 -10.63
CA SER A 409 -35.29 29.03 -11.92
C SER A 409 -36.68 28.38 -11.82
N ASP A 410 -36.96 27.64 -10.74
CA ASP A 410 -38.28 27.02 -10.46
C ASP A 410 -39.41 28.06 -10.36
N ILE A 411 -39.06 29.35 -10.24
CA ILE A 411 -40.02 30.45 -10.27
C ILE A 411 -40.86 30.48 -11.55
N VAL A 412 -40.28 30.07 -12.69
CA VAL A 412 -41.00 29.98 -13.97
C VAL A 412 -42.13 28.97 -13.88
N ASP A 413 -41.88 27.82 -13.24
CA ASP A 413 -42.89 26.79 -13.02
C ASP A 413 -43.96 27.22 -12.02
N HIS A 414 -43.57 27.99 -11.00
CA HIS A 414 -44.52 28.60 -10.07
C HIS A 414 -45.46 29.58 -10.81
N LEU A 415 -44.91 30.52 -11.58
CA LEU A 415 -45.68 31.52 -12.31
C LEU A 415 -46.55 30.89 -13.40
N ALA A 416 -46.05 29.85 -14.08
CA ALA A 416 -46.84 29.10 -15.06
C ALA A 416 -48.09 28.46 -14.43
N LYS A 417 -47.97 27.90 -13.22
CA LYS A 417 -49.12 27.36 -12.46
C LYS A 417 -50.11 28.44 -12.03
N ARG A 418 -49.66 29.70 -11.93
CA ARG A 418 -50.48 30.88 -11.60
C ARG A 418 -51.10 31.56 -12.83
N GLY A 419 -50.89 31.04 -14.03
CA GLY A 419 -51.54 31.50 -15.26
C GLY A 419 -50.68 32.39 -16.17
N TYR A 420 -49.38 32.56 -15.87
CA TYR A 420 -48.44 33.25 -16.77
C TYR A 420 -48.04 32.32 -17.92
N PRO A 421 -48.12 32.73 -19.20
CA PRO A 421 -47.71 31.87 -20.30
C PRO A 421 -46.18 31.65 -20.31
N ARG A 422 -45.73 30.40 -20.28
CA ARG A 422 -44.29 30.06 -20.28
C ARG A 422 -43.50 30.71 -21.42
N HIS A 423 -44.09 30.85 -22.61
CA HIS A 423 -43.43 31.44 -23.78
C HIS A 423 -43.23 32.97 -23.65
N GLN A 424 -43.81 33.61 -22.63
CA GLN A 424 -43.66 35.03 -22.31
C GLN A 424 -42.80 35.25 -21.06
N LEU A 425 -42.35 34.18 -20.40
CA LEU A 425 -41.48 34.24 -19.23
C LEU A 425 -40.04 33.91 -19.65
N THR A 426 -39.16 34.89 -19.59
CA THR A 426 -37.71 34.66 -19.70
C THR A 426 -37.09 34.76 -18.31
N TYR A 427 -36.32 33.75 -17.91
CA TYR A 427 -35.51 33.76 -16.69
C TYR A 427 -34.04 33.86 -17.06
N MET A 428 -33.29 34.66 -16.30
CA MET A 428 -31.86 34.90 -16.50
C MET A 428 -31.17 35.05 -15.14
N SER A 429 -29.95 34.52 -15.00
CA SER A 429 -29.15 34.77 -13.81
C SER A 429 -28.65 36.20 -13.78
N SER A 430 -28.28 36.71 -12.60
CA SER A 430 -27.63 38.03 -12.53
C SER A 430 -26.37 38.08 -13.38
N LEU A 431 -25.60 37.00 -13.44
CA LEU A 431 -24.32 36.92 -14.15
C LEU A 431 -24.49 37.01 -15.68
N ASP A 432 -25.48 36.31 -16.24
CA ASP A 432 -25.81 36.44 -17.67
C ASP A 432 -26.25 37.87 -17.99
N PHE A 433 -27.03 38.48 -17.10
CA PHE A 433 -27.44 39.87 -17.24
C PHE A 433 -26.26 40.85 -17.21
N LEU A 434 -25.23 40.57 -16.39
CA LEU A 434 -23.98 41.32 -16.41
C LEU A 434 -23.26 41.20 -17.75
N GLN A 435 -23.19 40.00 -18.34
CA GLN A 435 -22.55 39.82 -19.65
C GLN A 435 -23.25 40.64 -20.73
N VAL A 436 -24.59 40.70 -20.70
CA VAL A 436 -25.37 41.57 -21.60
C VAL A 436 -25.03 43.05 -21.38
N PHE A 437 -24.91 43.48 -20.12
CA PHE A 437 -24.47 44.85 -19.79
C PHE A 437 -23.04 45.15 -20.28
N LEU A 438 -22.08 44.26 -20.02
CA LEU A 438 -20.69 44.41 -20.44
C LEU A 438 -20.57 44.45 -21.97
N LYS A 439 -21.33 43.61 -22.68
CA LYS A 439 -21.42 43.65 -24.14
C LYS A 439 -21.96 44.99 -24.63
N HIS A 440 -23.02 45.51 -24.03
CA HIS A 440 -23.54 46.84 -24.37
C HIS A 440 -22.52 47.96 -24.11
N LYS A 441 -21.73 47.84 -23.03
CA LYS A 441 -20.64 48.78 -22.72
C LYS A 441 -19.53 48.73 -23.76
N LEU A 442 -19.16 47.53 -24.25
CA LEU A 442 -18.17 47.36 -25.33
C LEU A 442 -18.66 47.91 -26.67
N GLU A 443 -19.95 47.73 -26.98
CA GLU A 443 -20.58 48.24 -28.22
C GLU A 443 -20.72 49.77 -28.23
N ASN A 444 -20.61 50.43 -27.07
CA ASN A 444 -20.74 51.88 -26.92
C ASN A 444 -19.47 52.47 -26.27
N PRO A 445 -18.43 52.78 -27.07
CA PRO A 445 -17.12 53.21 -26.54
C PRO A 445 -17.18 54.49 -25.69
N ASN A 446 -18.21 55.32 -25.87
CA ASN A 446 -18.44 56.53 -25.06
C ASN A 446 -18.80 56.23 -23.59
N LEU A 447 -19.19 54.98 -23.27
CA LEU A 447 -19.51 54.52 -21.91
C LEU A 447 -18.31 53.84 -21.22
N ALA A 448 -17.17 53.67 -21.89
CA ALA A 448 -15.99 52.99 -21.33
C ALA A 448 -15.44 53.71 -20.09
N ASN A 449 -15.41 55.05 -20.13
CA ASN A 449 -14.88 55.93 -19.08
C ASN A 449 -15.97 56.57 -18.19
N ALA A 450 -17.24 56.22 -18.38
CA ALA A 450 -18.34 56.75 -17.58
C ALA A 450 -18.42 56.06 -16.19
N PRO A 451 -18.86 56.76 -15.12
CA PRO A 451 -19.19 56.13 -13.85
C PRO A 451 -20.13 54.93 -14.03
N THR A 452 -19.92 53.85 -13.27
CA THR A 452 -20.67 52.59 -13.43
C THR A 452 -22.19 52.78 -13.34
N GLU A 453 -22.65 53.66 -12.45
CA GLU A 453 -24.07 53.98 -12.29
C GLU A 453 -24.67 54.65 -13.52
N SER A 454 -23.96 55.61 -14.14
CA SER A 454 -24.48 56.28 -15.34
C SER A 454 -24.45 55.37 -16.56
N ALA A 455 -23.43 54.52 -16.69
CA ALA A 455 -23.37 53.48 -17.71
C ALA A 455 -24.52 52.47 -17.55
N TYR A 456 -24.83 52.06 -16.31
CA TYR A 456 -25.91 51.13 -16.02
C TYR A 456 -27.31 51.73 -16.28
N MET A 457 -27.54 52.99 -15.92
CA MET A 457 -28.79 53.68 -16.24
C MET A 457 -28.96 53.88 -17.75
N HIS A 458 -27.88 54.21 -18.46
CA HIS A 458 -27.90 54.26 -19.92
C HIS A 458 -28.26 52.91 -20.54
N PHE A 459 -27.71 51.81 -20.02
CA PHE A 459 -28.06 50.45 -20.45
C PHE A 459 -29.54 50.15 -20.26
N LEU A 460 -30.10 50.43 -19.07
CA LEU A 460 -31.52 50.18 -18.78
C LEU A 460 -32.46 51.00 -19.68
N GLN A 461 -32.06 52.19 -20.11
CA GLN A 461 -32.91 53.06 -20.94
C GLN A 461 -32.78 52.78 -22.44
N ASN A 462 -31.58 52.46 -22.92
CA ASN A 462 -31.26 52.51 -24.35
C ASN A 462 -30.86 51.16 -24.97
N ALA A 463 -30.64 50.10 -24.18
CA ALA A 463 -30.23 48.82 -24.72
C ALA A 463 -31.34 48.16 -25.55
N LYS A 464 -31.00 47.73 -26.78
CA LYS A 464 -31.91 47.00 -27.68
C LYS A 464 -32.45 45.70 -27.05
N PHE A 465 -31.70 45.11 -26.12
CA PHE A 465 -32.07 43.91 -25.35
C PHE A 465 -33.46 44.03 -24.69
N PHE A 466 -33.79 45.19 -24.11
CA PHE A 466 -35.04 45.38 -23.38
C PHE A 466 -36.27 45.56 -24.28
N ARG A 467 -36.10 45.81 -25.59
CA ARG A 467 -37.24 46.00 -26.52
C ARG A 467 -38.14 44.77 -26.68
N GLN A 468 -37.69 43.62 -26.19
CA GLN A 468 -38.42 42.35 -26.26
C GLN A 468 -39.30 42.11 -25.02
N TYR A 469 -39.25 42.99 -24.01
CA TYR A 469 -39.91 42.83 -22.73
C TYR A 469 -40.71 44.08 -22.39
N GLU A 470 -41.87 43.89 -21.78
CA GLU A 470 -42.69 44.99 -21.23
C GLU A 470 -42.41 45.19 -19.73
N VAL A 471 -42.14 44.09 -19.01
CA VAL A 471 -41.87 44.10 -17.58
C VAL A 471 -40.60 43.32 -17.28
N VAL A 472 -39.67 43.94 -16.57
CA VAL A 472 -38.39 43.33 -16.21
C VAL A 472 -38.21 43.46 -14.70
N PHE A 473 -38.18 42.33 -14.02
CA PHE A 473 -37.83 42.23 -12.61
C PHE A 473 -36.32 42.01 -12.50
N ILE A 474 -35.63 42.90 -11.78
CA ILE A 474 -34.20 42.79 -11.53
C ILE A 474 -33.98 42.75 -10.02
N ASN A 475 -33.63 41.58 -9.51
CA ASN A 475 -33.18 41.47 -8.13
C ASN A 475 -31.77 42.07 -8.00
N GLY A 476 -31.63 43.12 -7.17
CA GLY A 476 -30.53 44.08 -7.23
C GLY A 476 -29.10 43.51 -7.11
N TRP A 477 -28.18 44.25 -7.73
CA TRP A 477 -26.72 44.11 -7.71
C TRP A 477 -26.08 44.88 -6.55
N ASN A 478 -26.68 44.87 -5.35
CA ASN A 478 -26.06 45.46 -4.17
C ASN A 478 -25.56 44.35 -3.24
N LEU A 479 -24.24 44.26 -3.09
CA LEU A 479 -23.51 43.41 -2.15
C LEU A 479 -23.59 43.96 -0.72
N GLU A 480 -24.74 44.49 -0.30
CA GLU A 480 -24.86 45.09 1.03
C GLU A 480 -25.31 44.07 2.06
N GLU A 481 -24.46 43.85 3.07
CA GLU A 481 -24.69 42.97 4.22
C GLU A 481 -25.79 43.51 5.18
N ASN A 482 -26.33 44.69 4.88
CA ASN A 482 -27.26 45.46 5.69
C ASN A 482 -28.64 44.80 5.85
N GLY A 483 -28.91 43.70 5.12
CA GLY A 483 -30.15 42.92 5.21
C GLY A 483 -31.29 43.42 4.33
N ASP A 484 -31.11 44.55 3.64
CA ASP A 484 -32.12 45.14 2.75
C ASP A 484 -32.15 44.45 1.38
N LEU A 485 -33.31 43.88 1.02
CA LEU A 485 -33.55 43.33 -0.31
C LEU A 485 -34.16 44.41 -1.23
N THR A 486 -33.30 45.06 -2.00
CA THR A 486 -33.72 46.07 -2.99
C THR A 486 -33.87 45.44 -4.38
N THR A 487 -35.02 45.67 -5.01
CA THR A 487 -35.32 45.19 -6.35
C THR A 487 -35.54 46.38 -7.28
N LYS A 488 -35.12 46.25 -8.54
CA LYS A 488 -35.42 47.22 -9.60
C LYS A 488 -36.49 46.60 -10.50
N LEU A 489 -37.60 47.30 -10.62
CA LEU A 489 -38.66 46.98 -11.56
C LEU A 489 -38.56 47.96 -12.71
N TRP A 490 -38.25 47.43 -13.89
CA TRP A 490 -38.26 48.17 -15.15
C TRP A 490 -39.55 47.85 -15.88
N THR A 491 -40.22 48.89 -16.37
CA THR A 491 -41.48 48.76 -17.10
C THR A 491 -41.46 49.68 -18.31
N CYS A 492 -41.80 49.15 -19.48
CA CYS A 492 -42.06 49.94 -20.68
C CYS A 492 -43.57 49.94 -20.94
N PRO A 493 -44.23 51.11 -20.95
CA PRO A 493 -45.64 51.18 -21.33
C PRO A 493 -45.85 50.58 -22.72
N VAL A 494 -47.00 49.95 -22.95
CA VAL A 494 -47.35 49.48 -24.31
C VAL A 494 -47.69 50.69 -25.18
N ALA A 495 -47.21 50.69 -26.42
CA ALA A 495 -47.49 51.76 -27.38
C ALA A 495 -49.00 51.84 -27.67
N ASP A 496 -49.53 53.05 -27.72
CA ASP A 496 -50.94 53.35 -27.98
C ASP A 496 -51.06 54.46 -29.03
N ASP A 497 -52.27 54.75 -29.49
CA ASP A 497 -52.56 55.69 -30.58
C ASP A 497 -52.01 57.11 -30.32
N GLU A 498 -51.84 57.52 -29.06
CA GLU A 498 -51.26 58.82 -28.66
C GLU A 498 -49.75 58.79 -28.38
N ASN A 499 -49.14 57.61 -28.15
CA ASN A 499 -47.74 57.49 -27.76
C ASN A 499 -47.07 56.30 -28.46
N HIS A 500 -46.53 56.56 -29.65
CA HIS A 500 -45.96 55.53 -30.53
C HIS A 500 -44.59 55.02 -30.04
N ASN A 501 -43.88 55.77 -29.18
CA ASN A 501 -42.57 55.41 -28.61
C ASN A 501 -42.53 55.70 -27.10
N PRO A 502 -43.09 54.82 -26.25
CA PRO A 502 -43.11 55.01 -24.81
C PRO A 502 -41.70 54.91 -24.20
N ASN A 503 -41.42 55.79 -23.24
CA ASN A 503 -40.15 55.78 -22.51
C ASN A 503 -40.20 54.77 -21.36
N PRO A 504 -39.14 53.97 -21.15
CA PRO A 504 -39.09 53.03 -20.05
C PRO A 504 -38.95 53.75 -18.71
N THR A 505 -39.59 53.20 -17.68
CA THR A 505 -39.51 53.68 -16.30
C THR A 505 -38.80 52.63 -15.45
N VAL A 506 -37.88 53.07 -14.59
CA VAL A 506 -37.17 52.21 -13.63
C VAL A 506 -37.50 52.68 -12.24
N SER A 507 -38.09 51.79 -11.44
CA SER A 507 -38.33 52.03 -10.02
C SER A 507 -37.51 51.07 -9.17
N SER A 508 -36.92 51.57 -8.10
CA SER A 508 -36.27 50.76 -7.07
C SER A 508 -37.18 50.64 -5.84
N GLU A 509 -37.44 49.43 -5.37
CA GLU A 509 -38.28 49.18 -4.19
C GLU A 509 -37.54 48.28 -3.19
N ASN A 510 -37.55 48.68 -1.91
CA ASN A 510 -37.15 47.80 -0.80
C ASN A 510 -38.34 46.90 -0.47
N LEU A 511 -38.13 45.59 -0.50
CA LEU A 511 -39.21 44.61 -0.31
C LEU A 511 -39.77 44.60 1.11
N HIS A 512 -39.02 45.01 2.13
CA HIS A 512 -39.56 45.23 3.48
C HIS A 512 -40.56 46.41 3.51
N ASN A 513 -40.32 47.44 2.70
CA ASN A 513 -41.26 48.57 2.56
C ASN A 513 -42.53 48.15 1.78
N LEU A 514 -42.39 47.23 0.81
CA LEU A 514 -43.54 46.69 0.09
C LEU A 514 -44.43 45.84 1.00
N LEU A 515 -43.83 44.98 1.84
CA LEU A 515 -44.56 44.12 2.79
C LEU A 515 -45.24 44.88 3.93
N SER A 516 -44.69 46.04 4.32
CA SER A 516 -45.29 46.94 5.32
C SER A 516 -46.37 47.87 4.74
N THR A 517 -46.58 47.84 3.42
CA THR A 517 -47.64 48.63 2.76
C THR A 517 -49.02 48.02 3.05
N THR A 518 -50.02 48.87 3.30
CA THR A 518 -51.37 48.40 3.61
C THR A 518 -51.99 47.64 2.43
N ARG A 519 -52.75 46.58 2.74
CA ARG A 519 -53.46 45.73 1.77
C ARG A 519 -54.21 46.54 0.69
N GLY A 520 -54.97 47.55 1.10
CA GLY A 520 -55.74 48.39 0.16
C GLY A 520 -54.86 49.23 -0.78
N LYS A 521 -53.67 49.65 -0.33
CA LYS A 521 -52.73 50.40 -1.17
C LYS A 521 -52.03 49.49 -2.19
N LEU A 522 -51.65 48.28 -1.80
CA LEU A 522 -51.10 47.28 -2.74
C LEU A 522 -52.12 46.88 -3.81
N LEU A 523 -53.39 46.69 -3.42
CA LEU A 523 -54.46 46.38 -4.37
C LEU A 523 -54.63 47.50 -5.42
N ARG A 524 -54.63 48.77 -4.97
CA ARG A 524 -54.72 49.94 -5.87
C ARG A 524 -53.53 50.10 -6.81
N MET A 525 -52.36 49.58 -6.45
CA MET A 525 -51.18 49.59 -7.33
C MET A 525 -51.29 48.58 -8.49
N ILE A 526 -52.17 47.57 -8.36
CA ILE A 526 -52.39 46.52 -9.37
C ILE A 526 -53.66 46.81 -10.17
N LEU A 527 -54.73 47.24 -9.49
CA LEU A 527 -56.02 47.59 -10.09
C LEU A 527 -56.34 49.05 -9.80
N PRO A 528 -56.40 49.94 -10.82
CA PRO A 528 -56.88 51.30 -10.62
C PRO A 528 -58.36 51.32 -10.21
N ASP A 529 -58.78 52.35 -9.46
CA ASP A 529 -60.16 52.50 -8.97
C ASP A 529 -61.15 52.47 -10.16
N LYS A 530 -62.13 51.56 -10.10
CA LYS A 530 -63.21 51.47 -11.10
C LYS A 530 -64.42 52.28 -10.63
N ASP A 531 -64.82 53.31 -11.37
CA ASP A 531 -66.10 53.99 -11.18
C ASP A 531 -67.25 53.13 -11.76
N GLY A 532 -67.76 52.16 -10.98
CA GLY A 532 -68.91 51.32 -11.37
C GLY A 532 -69.15 50.07 -10.50
N GLN A 533 -70.28 49.37 -10.70
CA GLN A 533 -70.59 48.11 -9.98
C GLN A 533 -69.69 46.96 -10.47
N LEU A 534 -68.96 46.33 -9.55
CA LEU A 534 -68.08 45.18 -9.79
C LEU A 534 -68.90 43.94 -10.22
N THR A 535 -68.48 43.28 -11.30
CA THR A 535 -69.06 41.98 -11.72
C THR A 535 -68.56 40.84 -10.84
N ASP A 536 -69.27 39.70 -10.78
CA ASP A 536 -68.84 38.54 -9.97
C ASP A 536 -67.47 37.98 -10.40
N LYS A 537 -67.12 38.08 -11.69
CA LYS A 537 -65.79 37.74 -12.21
C LYS A 537 -64.71 38.75 -11.82
N ASP A 538 -65.06 40.01 -11.61
CA ASP A 538 -64.12 41.01 -11.10
C ASP A 538 -63.87 40.79 -9.60
N ARG A 539 -64.89 40.38 -8.84
CA ARG A 539 -64.76 40.02 -7.41
C ARG A 539 -63.89 38.78 -7.19
N GLU A 540 -64.10 37.72 -7.97
CA GLU A 540 -63.26 36.51 -7.89
C GLU A 540 -61.78 36.81 -8.20
N LYS A 541 -61.51 37.75 -9.12
CA LYS A 541 -60.16 38.21 -9.43
C LYS A 541 -59.56 39.07 -8.34
N GLU A 542 -60.35 39.98 -7.78
CA GLU A 542 -59.95 40.79 -6.65
C GLU A 542 -59.62 39.89 -5.45
N GLU A 543 -60.44 38.87 -5.17
CA GLU A 543 -60.18 37.85 -4.14
C GLU A 543 -58.90 37.04 -4.41
N ASN A 544 -58.63 36.66 -5.66
CA ASN A 544 -57.39 35.96 -6.01
C ASN A 544 -56.14 36.84 -5.81
N ILE A 545 -56.19 38.11 -6.21
CA ILE A 545 -55.09 39.07 -5.99
C ILE A 545 -54.92 39.35 -4.49
N LEU A 546 -56.02 39.50 -3.76
CA LEU A 546 -56.00 39.68 -2.31
C LEU A 546 -55.43 38.46 -1.60
N HIS A 547 -55.71 37.24 -2.07
CA HIS A 547 -55.11 36.02 -1.55
C HIS A 547 -53.59 35.97 -1.84
N THR A 548 -53.12 36.41 -3.01
CA THR A 548 -51.68 36.54 -3.29
C THR A 548 -51.02 37.61 -2.41
N ILE A 549 -51.68 38.75 -2.18
CA ILE A 549 -51.25 39.81 -1.27
C ILE A 549 -51.16 39.27 0.17
N ASP A 550 -52.20 38.62 0.68
CA ASP A 550 -52.24 38.08 2.05
C ASP A 550 -51.16 37.00 2.26
N ASN A 551 -50.91 36.16 1.25
CA ASN A 551 -49.82 35.18 1.28
C ASN A 551 -48.43 35.82 1.23
N ALA A 552 -48.26 36.93 0.50
CA ALA A 552 -47.00 37.66 0.46
C ALA A 552 -46.73 38.41 1.79
N ILE A 553 -47.75 39.08 2.35
CA ILE A 553 -47.69 39.82 3.62
C ILE A 553 -47.42 38.89 4.82
N SER A 554 -47.81 37.61 4.73
CA SER A 554 -47.52 36.61 5.78
C SER A 554 -46.02 36.39 6.06
N LEU A 555 -45.13 36.86 5.17
CA LEU A 555 -43.68 36.88 5.40
C LEU A 555 -43.31 38.10 6.26
N THR A 556 -43.07 37.89 7.56
CA THR A 556 -42.79 38.98 8.50
C THR A 556 -41.35 39.51 8.42
N ASP A 557 -40.39 38.69 8.00
CA ASP A 557 -38.97 39.08 7.90
C ASP A 557 -38.27 38.43 6.70
N LEU A 558 -37.79 39.26 5.77
CA LEU A 558 -36.99 38.85 4.61
C LEU A 558 -35.46 38.90 4.87
N THR A 559 -35.01 39.31 6.05
CA THR A 559 -33.58 39.43 6.38
C THR A 559 -32.81 38.11 6.20
N PRO A 560 -33.32 36.94 6.64
CA PRO A 560 -32.64 35.66 6.43
C PRO A 560 -32.52 35.31 4.94
N LEU A 561 -33.56 35.62 4.17
CA LEU A 561 -33.62 35.40 2.74
C LEU A 561 -32.65 36.31 1.98
N ALA A 562 -32.59 37.60 2.34
CA ALA A 562 -31.64 38.57 1.78
C ALA A 562 -30.18 38.13 2.03
N LYS A 563 -29.84 37.76 3.28
CA LYS A 563 -28.50 37.24 3.62
C LYS A 563 -28.16 35.97 2.84
N MET A 564 -29.12 35.06 2.68
CA MET A 564 -28.93 33.82 1.92
C MET A 564 -28.69 34.09 0.43
N MET A 565 -29.45 34.99 -0.19
CA MET A 565 -29.24 35.38 -1.59
C MET A 565 -27.90 36.09 -1.79
N ALA A 566 -27.51 37.00 -0.89
CA ALA A 566 -26.20 37.64 -0.95
C ALA A 566 -25.05 36.62 -0.88
N ARG A 567 -25.15 35.64 0.04
CA ARG A 567 -24.21 34.52 0.13
C ARG A 567 -24.20 33.67 -1.14
N LYS A 568 -25.38 33.28 -1.65
CA LYS A 568 -25.50 32.48 -2.88
C LYS A 568 -24.84 33.18 -4.07
N LYS A 569 -25.10 34.49 -4.24
CA LYS A 569 -24.51 35.30 -5.31
C LYS A 569 -22.99 35.37 -5.19
N ASN A 570 -22.47 35.63 -3.98
CA ASN A 570 -21.03 35.67 -3.72
C ASN A 570 -20.36 34.31 -3.99
N SER A 571 -20.91 33.23 -3.44
CA SER A 571 -20.38 31.87 -3.65
C SER A 571 -20.45 31.44 -5.12
N THR A 572 -21.53 31.79 -5.85
CA THR A 572 -21.65 31.51 -7.30
C THR A 572 -20.64 32.31 -8.12
N PHE A 573 -20.43 33.58 -7.78
CA PHE A 573 -19.40 34.41 -8.42
C PHE A 573 -18.01 33.82 -8.18
N LYS A 574 -17.70 33.45 -6.93
CA LYS A 574 -16.44 32.77 -6.59
C LYS A 574 -16.26 31.46 -7.34
N ALA A 575 -17.29 30.61 -7.42
CA ALA A 575 -17.25 29.36 -8.18
C ALA A 575 -16.83 29.59 -9.64
N ASN A 576 -17.45 30.56 -10.31
CA ASN A 576 -17.11 30.90 -11.69
C ASN A 576 -15.69 31.48 -11.81
N THR A 577 -15.24 32.29 -10.85
CA THR A 577 -13.84 32.78 -10.87
C THR A 577 -12.84 31.65 -10.72
N PHE A 578 -13.13 30.63 -9.90
CA PHE A 578 -12.25 29.47 -9.75
C PHE A 578 -12.27 28.58 -11.00
N LEU A 579 -13.42 28.41 -11.64
CA LEU A 579 -13.52 27.71 -12.93
C LEU A 579 -12.73 28.43 -14.04
N GLU A 580 -12.76 29.76 -14.07
CA GLU A 580 -11.90 30.54 -14.99
C GLU A 580 -10.40 30.42 -14.66
N GLN A 581 -10.04 30.30 -13.38
CA GLN A 581 -8.65 30.10 -12.96
C GLN A 581 -8.17 28.69 -13.35
N GLU A 582 -9.02 27.68 -13.15
CA GLU A 582 -8.76 26.29 -13.52
C GLU A 582 -8.56 26.16 -15.03
N THR A 583 -9.50 26.67 -15.83
CA THR A 583 -9.40 26.62 -17.30
C THR A 583 -8.13 27.32 -17.81
N LYS A 584 -7.78 28.49 -17.26
CA LYS A 584 -6.52 29.19 -17.59
C LYS A 584 -5.28 28.37 -17.23
N LEU A 585 -5.26 27.73 -16.06
CA LEU A 585 -4.15 26.87 -15.62
C LEU A 585 -3.97 25.69 -16.58
N LEU A 586 -5.06 25.02 -16.95
CA LEU A 586 -5.05 23.87 -17.85
C LEU A 586 -4.63 24.28 -19.28
N GLU A 587 -5.09 25.43 -19.78
CA GLU A 587 -4.66 25.98 -21.07
C GLU A 587 -3.17 26.35 -21.09
N GLU A 588 -2.67 26.98 -20.02
CA GLU A 588 -1.24 27.29 -19.87
C GLU A 588 -0.41 26.01 -19.95
N MET A 589 -0.78 24.97 -19.22
CA MET A 589 -0.09 23.68 -19.23
C MET A 589 -0.17 22.97 -20.58
N ARG A 590 -1.33 22.98 -21.26
CA ARG A 590 -1.49 22.38 -22.60
C ARG A 590 -0.66 23.10 -23.66
N SER A 591 -0.40 24.39 -23.47
CA SER A 591 0.37 25.20 -24.41
C SER A 591 1.89 25.09 -24.24
N ASP A 592 2.38 24.61 -23.09
CA ASP A 592 3.81 24.46 -22.80
C ASP A 592 4.30 23.06 -23.17
N GLU A 593 5.21 22.99 -24.16
CA GLU A 593 5.81 21.75 -24.67
C GLU A 593 6.52 20.92 -23.59
N LYS A 594 6.92 21.55 -22.47
CA LYS A 594 7.53 20.83 -21.34
C LYS A 594 6.58 19.79 -20.74
N PHE A 595 5.26 19.92 -20.89
CA PHE A 595 4.26 18.96 -20.38
C PHE A 595 3.86 17.88 -21.39
N ALA A 596 4.53 17.79 -22.55
CA ALA A 596 4.30 16.71 -23.52
C ALA A 596 4.41 15.28 -22.94
N PRO A 597 5.30 14.97 -21.97
CA PRO A 597 5.34 13.64 -21.36
C PRO A 597 4.06 13.28 -20.57
N GLU A 598 3.36 14.25 -19.96
CA GLU A 598 2.08 14.01 -19.28
C GLU A 598 0.99 13.60 -20.27
N GLN A 599 0.94 14.27 -21.43
CA GLN A 599 0.00 13.93 -22.50
C GLN A 599 0.25 12.53 -23.06
N GLN A 600 1.53 12.13 -23.18
CA GLN A 600 1.89 10.77 -23.59
C GLN A 600 1.50 9.72 -22.52
N LEU A 601 1.62 10.06 -21.24
CA LEU A 601 1.20 9.19 -20.13
C LEU A 601 -0.33 9.03 -20.10
N ALA A 602 -1.09 10.10 -20.35
CA ALA A 602 -2.54 10.04 -20.47
C ALA A 602 -3.00 9.21 -21.70
N GLN A 603 -2.32 9.35 -22.85
CA GLN A 603 -2.64 8.63 -24.09
C GLN A 603 -2.23 7.16 -24.07
N ASN A 604 -1.11 6.83 -23.41
CA ASN A 604 -0.70 5.44 -23.16
C ASN A 604 -1.51 4.87 -22.01
N ASN A 605 -2.84 4.78 -22.18
CA ASN A 605 -3.82 4.26 -21.23
C ASN A 605 -3.17 3.57 -20.04
N TYR A 606 -3.10 4.25 -18.89
CA TYR A 606 -2.71 3.71 -17.58
C TYR A 606 -3.47 2.42 -17.17
N GLY A 607 -4.38 1.93 -18.03
CA GLY A 607 -4.95 0.59 -18.04
C GLY A 607 -4.06 -0.56 -18.55
N GLN A 608 -2.84 -0.35 -19.07
CA GLN A 608 -1.96 -1.51 -19.37
C GLN A 608 -1.36 -2.17 -18.12
N GLU A 609 -1.21 -1.46 -17.00
CA GLU A 609 -0.85 -2.07 -15.70
C GLU A 609 -2.00 -2.90 -15.09
N LEU A 610 -3.22 -2.80 -15.63
CA LEU A 610 -4.39 -3.63 -15.26
C LEU A 610 -4.46 -4.94 -16.05
N SER A 611 -3.68 -5.11 -17.13
CA SER A 611 -3.79 -6.28 -18.01
C SER A 611 -3.03 -7.53 -17.55
N GLY A 612 -2.18 -7.43 -16.53
CA GLY A 612 -1.45 -8.57 -15.96
C GLY A 612 -2.31 -9.57 -15.18
N ALA A 613 -3.60 -9.29 -14.98
CA ALA A 613 -4.50 -10.09 -14.14
C ALA A 613 -5.34 -11.15 -14.89
N ILE A 614 -5.19 -11.33 -16.20
CA ILE A 614 -5.96 -12.36 -16.95
C ILE A 614 -5.07 -13.16 -17.90
N THR A 615 -4.08 -13.87 -17.36
CA THR A 615 -3.46 -15.03 -18.05
C THR A 615 -3.29 -16.20 -17.10
N ALA A 616 -4.39 -16.61 -16.46
CA ALA A 616 -4.47 -17.90 -15.80
C ALA A 616 -5.87 -18.52 -15.97
N LYS A 617 -6.23 -18.87 -17.22
CA LYS A 617 -6.87 -20.13 -17.62
C LYS A 617 -7.36 -20.04 -19.08
N HIS A 618 -6.80 -20.91 -19.91
CA HIS A 618 -7.29 -21.29 -21.22
C HIS A 618 -8.78 -21.66 -21.21
N ILE A 619 -9.60 -21.05 -22.07
CA ILE A 619 -10.63 -21.73 -22.88
C ILE A 619 -10.62 -21.07 -24.28
N PRO A 620 -10.46 -21.83 -25.38
CA PRO A 620 -10.32 -21.27 -26.73
C PRO A 620 -11.65 -21.13 -27.48
N SER A 621 -11.67 -20.24 -28.49
CA SER A 621 -12.68 -20.10 -29.57
C SER A 621 -13.94 -19.31 -29.17
N SER A 622 -14.38 -18.26 -29.87
CA SER A 622 -14.46 -18.09 -31.32
C SER A 622 -14.54 -16.61 -31.75
N LYS A 623 -14.10 -16.38 -32.99
CA LYS A 623 -14.04 -15.17 -33.85
C LYS A 623 -14.81 -13.89 -33.45
N PRO A 624 -14.24 -12.69 -33.71
CA PRO A 624 -14.97 -11.43 -33.66
C PRO A 624 -15.82 -11.29 -34.92
N GLN A 625 -17.14 -11.26 -34.78
CA GLN A 625 -18.03 -10.75 -35.83
C GLN A 625 -18.12 -9.23 -35.68
N LYS A 626 -17.65 -8.53 -36.70
CA LYS A 626 -17.97 -7.14 -36.97
C LYS A 626 -19.47 -7.02 -37.19
N THR A 627 -20.12 -6.12 -36.46
CA THR A 627 -21.34 -5.47 -36.90
C THR A 627 -21.21 -3.99 -36.59
N ASP A 628 -21.41 -3.21 -37.65
CA ASP A 628 -21.23 -1.77 -37.72
C ASP A 628 -22.19 -1.00 -36.82
N SER A 629 -21.66 0.10 -36.29
CA SER A 629 -22.31 1.39 -36.07
C SER A 629 -23.67 1.43 -35.38
N SER A 630 -23.64 1.66 -34.07
CA SER A 630 -24.51 2.64 -33.43
C SER A 630 -23.65 3.54 -32.55
N GLN A 631 -23.48 4.78 -33.01
CA GLN A 631 -22.96 5.91 -32.25
C GLN A 631 -23.77 6.04 -30.96
N ASP A 632 -23.13 5.82 -29.81
CA ASP A 632 -23.41 6.44 -28.50
C ASP A 632 -22.49 5.79 -27.45
N GLU A 633 -21.19 5.70 -27.71
CA GLU A 633 -20.20 5.69 -26.63
C GLU A 633 -19.80 7.16 -26.46
N LYS A 634 -20.38 7.83 -25.45
CA LYS A 634 -19.81 9.08 -24.96
C LYS A 634 -18.37 8.76 -24.60
N GLU A 635 -17.41 9.30 -25.34
CA GLU A 635 -16.03 9.37 -24.89
C GLU A 635 -16.09 9.95 -23.47
N GLU A 636 -15.78 9.14 -22.46
CA GLU A 636 -15.60 9.63 -21.09
C GLU A 636 -14.47 10.64 -21.18
N THR A 637 -14.81 11.93 -21.17
CA THR A 637 -13.84 13.01 -21.04
C THR A 637 -13.04 12.74 -19.77
N MET A 638 -11.75 12.42 -19.92
CA MET A 638 -10.86 12.16 -18.79
C MET A 638 -10.91 13.34 -17.82
N ASN A 639 -10.83 13.04 -16.52
CA ASN A 639 -10.72 14.06 -15.50
C ASN A 639 -9.46 14.91 -15.78
N PRO A 640 -9.49 16.25 -15.66
CA PRO A 640 -8.29 17.09 -15.81
C PRO A 640 -7.09 16.62 -14.98
N GLU A 641 -7.32 16.02 -13.81
CA GLU A 641 -6.25 15.38 -13.02
C GLU A 641 -5.56 14.22 -13.77
N GLU A 642 -6.34 13.42 -14.50
CA GLU A 642 -5.85 12.26 -15.26
C GLU A 642 -5.19 12.65 -16.58
N GLU A 643 -5.60 13.78 -17.16
CA GLU A 643 -5.09 14.28 -18.43
C GLU A 643 -3.69 14.90 -18.30
N LEU A 644 -3.45 15.68 -17.25
CA LEU A 644 -2.26 16.55 -17.15
C LEU A 644 -1.38 16.33 -15.90
N PHE A 645 -1.78 15.45 -14.98
CA PHE A 645 -1.03 15.17 -13.75
C PHE A 645 -0.76 13.67 -13.54
N GLY A 646 -0.59 12.91 -14.62
CA GLY A 646 -0.30 11.48 -14.61
C GLY A 646 0.96 11.11 -13.81
N SER A 647 2.02 11.92 -13.87
CA SER A 647 3.23 11.69 -13.06
C SER A 647 2.96 11.84 -11.55
N ILE A 648 2.12 12.80 -11.14
CA ILE A 648 1.72 12.98 -9.74
C ILE A 648 0.88 11.79 -9.26
N ILE A 649 -0.07 11.34 -10.08
CA ILE A 649 -0.89 10.15 -9.79
C ILE A 649 0.02 8.93 -9.60
N ARG A 650 0.97 8.70 -10.52
CA ARG A 650 1.92 7.59 -10.43
C ARG A 650 2.77 7.68 -9.17
N TYR A 651 3.27 8.86 -8.84
CA TYR A 651 4.06 9.10 -7.63
C TYR A 651 3.28 8.76 -6.35
N ARG A 652 2.04 9.23 -6.22
CA ARG A 652 1.16 8.89 -5.08
C ARG A 652 0.86 7.40 -4.99
N LEU A 653 0.60 6.73 -6.11
CA LEU A 653 0.41 5.27 -6.13
C LEU A 653 1.66 4.53 -5.69
N ASN A 654 2.83 4.98 -6.12
CA ASN A 654 4.12 4.44 -5.68
C ASN A 654 4.37 4.71 -4.20
N LEU A 655 3.97 5.87 -3.66
CA LEU A 655 4.02 6.14 -2.22
C LEU A 655 3.10 5.21 -1.43
N VAL A 656 1.87 4.97 -1.89
CA VAL A 656 0.96 3.98 -1.26
C VAL A 656 1.59 2.59 -1.28
N LYS A 657 2.21 2.19 -2.39
CA LYS A 657 2.95 0.93 -2.51
C LYS A 657 4.13 0.88 -1.52
N LEU A 658 4.91 1.94 -1.40
CA LEU A 658 6.05 2.04 -0.50
C LEU A 658 5.61 1.91 0.96
N HIS A 659 4.57 2.63 1.37
CA HIS A 659 4.01 2.52 2.71
C HIS A 659 3.37 1.16 2.97
N GLY A 660 2.74 0.56 1.95
CA GLY A 660 2.28 -0.83 2.02
C GLY A 660 3.44 -1.80 2.34
N PHE A 661 4.58 -1.64 1.66
CA PHE A 661 5.79 -2.43 1.96
C PHE A 661 6.35 -2.12 3.35
N ALA A 662 6.41 -0.85 3.75
CA ALA A 662 6.85 -0.45 5.09
C ALA A 662 5.96 -1.05 6.19
N CYS A 663 4.63 -1.06 5.99
CA CYS A 663 3.68 -1.73 6.86
C CYS A 663 3.97 -3.24 6.93
N GLY A 664 4.28 -3.88 5.79
CA GLY A 664 4.66 -5.29 5.74
C GLY A 664 5.95 -5.59 6.52
N ILE A 665 6.98 -4.74 6.38
CA ILE A 665 8.24 -4.85 7.12
C ILE A 665 7.99 -4.67 8.63
N ARG A 666 7.23 -3.65 9.03
CA ARG A 666 6.84 -3.44 10.45
C ARG A 666 5.93 -4.55 10.98
N TRP A 667 5.09 -5.14 10.15
CA TRP A 667 4.28 -6.29 10.53
C TRP A 667 5.14 -7.51 10.81
N LEU A 668 6.21 -7.72 10.04
CA LEU A 668 7.17 -8.80 10.29
C LEU A 668 7.78 -8.69 11.69
N SER A 669 8.32 -7.51 12.01
CA SER A 669 8.90 -7.26 13.34
C SER A 669 7.85 -7.39 14.45
N MET A 670 6.59 -7.04 14.17
CA MET A 670 5.48 -7.31 15.10
C MET A 670 5.10 -8.79 15.20
N LEU A 671 5.15 -9.57 14.13
CA LEU A 671 4.84 -11.01 14.15
C LEU A 671 5.87 -11.78 14.99
N GLU A 672 7.14 -11.39 14.90
CA GLU A 672 8.21 -11.91 15.76
C GLU A 672 7.88 -11.66 17.24
N ASN A 673 7.33 -10.48 17.57
CA ASN A 673 6.80 -10.16 18.91
C ASN A 673 5.48 -10.90 19.25
N ARG A 674 4.61 -11.18 18.27
CA ARG A 674 3.33 -11.90 18.47
C ARG A 674 3.52 -13.40 18.69
N LYS A 675 4.65 -13.99 18.31
CA LYS A 675 5.00 -15.39 18.66
C LYS A 675 5.01 -15.56 20.18
N VAL A 676 5.59 -14.60 20.90
CA VAL A 676 5.58 -14.52 22.37
C VAL A 676 4.15 -14.38 22.91
N ILE A 677 3.34 -13.48 22.35
CA ILE A 677 1.95 -13.28 22.81
C ILE A 677 1.09 -14.52 22.54
N SER A 678 1.33 -15.21 21.42
CA SER A 678 0.63 -16.44 21.06
C SER A 678 1.07 -17.58 21.97
N PHE A 679 2.36 -17.67 22.28
CA PHE A 679 2.91 -18.58 23.29
C PHE A 679 2.26 -18.37 24.66
N LEU A 680 2.23 -17.14 25.17
CA LEU A 680 1.61 -16.78 26.46
C LEU A 680 0.09 -17.01 26.50
N LYS A 681 -0.58 -17.18 25.34
CA LYS A 681 -2.03 -17.46 25.24
C LYS A 681 -2.38 -18.91 24.98
N LEU A 682 -1.57 -19.62 24.20
CA LEU A 682 -1.82 -21.00 23.75
C LEU A 682 -1.20 -22.03 24.68
N GLN A 683 0.05 -21.82 25.12
CA GLN A 683 0.74 -22.84 25.93
C GLN A 683 0.10 -23.10 27.29
N PRO A 684 -0.41 -22.10 28.03
CA PRO A 684 -1.16 -22.37 29.26
C PRO A 684 -2.40 -23.24 28.98
N LYS A 685 -3.10 -22.99 27.87
CA LYS A 685 -4.30 -23.77 27.48
C LYS A 685 -3.98 -25.19 27.00
N VAL A 686 -2.85 -25.39 26.33
CA VAL A 686 -2.40 -26.70 25.86
C VAL A 686 -1.96 -27.58 27.04
N GLN A 687 -1.39 -26.97 28.08
CA GLN A 687 -0.94 -27.66 29.29
C GLN A 687 -2.00 -27.71 30.41
N ASP A 688 -3.19 -27.17 30.17
CA ASP A 688 -4.29 -27.03 31.15
C ASP A 688 -3.83 -26.35 32.45
N MET A 689 -3.07 -25.26 32.29
CA MET A 689 -2.43 -24.48 33.35
C MET A 689 -2.77 -23.00 33.21
N THR A 690 -2.76 -22.26 34.32
CA THR A 690 -2.75 -20.79 34.31
C THR A 690 -1.39 -20.26 33.83
N LEU A 691 -1.31 -18.98 33.45
CA LEU A 691 -0.04 -18.35 33.08
C LEU A 691 1.00 -18.45 34.20
N TRP A 692 0.56 -18.36 35.46
CA TRP A 692 1.41 -18.51 36.64
C TRP A 692 1.93 -19.93 36.80
N GLU A 693 1.03 -20.92 36.67
CA GLU A 693 1.42 -22.33 36.72
C GLU A 693 2.32 -22.71 35.54
N MET A 694 2.13 -22.13 34.36
CA MET A 694 3.04 -22.37 33.22
C MET A 694 4.45 -21.83 33.52
N LEU A 695 4.56 -20.65 34.11
CA LEU A 695 5.85 -20.07 34.51
C LEU A 695 6.48 -20.80 35.70
N GLU A 696 5.65 -21.38 36.57
CA GLU A 696 6.08 -22.08 37.76
C GLU A 696 6.32 -23.58 37.55
N PHE A 697 5.71 -24.23 36.54
CA PHE A 697 5.73 -25.68 36.30
C PHE A 697 6.13 -26.10 34.87
N GLY A 698 6.39 -25.15 33.96
CA GLY A 698 6.73 -25.45 32.55
C GLY A 698 8.02 -26.25 32.36
N ARG A 699 8.04 -27.12 31.34
CA ARG A 699 9.19 -27.95 30.96
C ARG A 699 10.13 -27.23 30.00
N VAL A 700 11.43 -27.32 30.20
CA VAL A 700 12.46 -26.78 29.29
C VAL A 700 13.16 -27.95 28.61
N CYS A 701 13.27 -27.90 27.29
CA CYS A 701 14.04 -28.85 26.51
C CYS A 701 15.47 -28.34 26.36
N ILE A 702 16.44 -29.07 26.90
CA ILE A 702 17.87 -28.78 26.76
C ILE A 702 18.45 -29.76 25.75
N ILE A 703 18.98 -29.22 24.65
CA ILE A 703 19.54 -29.99 23.55
C ILE A 703 21.07 -29.88 23.66
N SER A 704 21.74 -30.95 24.10
CA SER A 704 23.21 -31.02 24.28
C SER A 704 23.69 -32.45 24.16
N GLU A 705 24.85 -32.66 23.52
CA GLU A 705 25.39 -33.99 23.20
C GLU A 705 26.16 -34.61 24.38
N ASP A 706 26.92 -33.78 25.12
CA ASP A 706 28.01 -34.27 25.97
C ASP A 706 27.76 -34.25 27.50
N LYS A 707 27.03 -33.30 28.08
CA LYS A 707 26.87 -33.19 29.55
C LYS A 707 25.59 -32.47 30.01
N PRO A 708 25.11 -32.72 31.24
CA PRO A 708 24.19 -31.80 31.89
C PRO A 708 24.90 -30.45 32.08
N LEU A 709 24.38 -29.43 31.42
CA LEU A 709 24.85 -28.03 31.51
C LEU A 709 24.63 -27.46 32.92
N GLU A 710 25.28 -26.36 33.28
CA GLU A 710 24.98 -25.67 34.55
C GLU A 710 23.57 -25.09 34.57
N GLU A 711 22.70 -25.65 35.41
CA GLU A 711 21.27 -25.35 35.37
C GLU A 711 20.86 -24.22 36.34
N ALA A 712 21.75 -23.73 37.19
CA ALA A 712 21.43 -22.80 38.28
C ALA A 712 20.77 -21.51 37.76
N GLY A 713 21.27 -20.96 36.65
CA GLY A 713 20.68 -19.82 35.97
C GLY A 713 19.27 -20.09 35.44
N ILE A 714 19.09 -21.23 34.76
CA ILE A 714 17.80 -21.66 34.16
C ILE A 714 16.76 -21.92 35.25
N ARG A 715 17.16 -22.67 36.29
CA ARG A 715 16.34 -23.00 37.46
C ARG A 715 15.93 -21.74 38.23
N SER A 716 16.84 -20.79 38.39
CA SER A 716 16.51 -19.52 39.03
C SER A 716 15.49 -18.71 38.22
N ALA A 717 15.54 -18.78 36.88
CA ALA A 717 14.71 -18.00 35.98
C ALA A 717 13.23 -18.41 35.99
N LEU A 718 12.98 -19.70 36.19
CA LEU A 718 11.67 -20.33 36.14
C LEU A 718 11.11 -20.64 37.55
N SER A 719 11.69 -20.03 38.61
CA SER A 719 11.31 -20.31 40.01
C SER A 719 11.19 -21.81 40.31
N VAL A 720 12.13 -22.59 39.80
CA VAL A 720 12.11 -24.05 39.90
C VAL A 720 12.32 -24.43 41.36
N GLY A 721 11.28 -24.88 42.06
CA GLY A 721 11.46 -25.76 43.22
C GLY A 721 12.23 -27.02 42.81
N ASP A 722 12.81 -27.76 43.76
CA ASP A 722 13.74 -28.91 43.54
C ASP A 722 13.16 -30.12 42.77
N PHE A 723 12.54 -29.92 41.61
CA PHE A 723 11.94 -30.95 40.77
C PHE A 723 12.78 -31.17 39.50
N PRO A 724 13.65 -32.21 39.48
CA PRO A 724 14.54 -32.50 38.35
C PRO A 724 13.83 -32.91 37.05
N GLU A 725 12.55 -33.30 37.10
CA GLU A 725 11.76 -33.78 35.95
C GLU A 725 11.37 -32.69 34.93
N ARG A 726 11.72 -31.42 35.17
CA ARG A 726 11.34 -30.28 34.31
C ARG A 726 12.37 -29.92 33.24
N LEU A 727 13.62 -30.30 33.43
CA LEU A 727 14.67 -30.12 32.43
C LEU A 727 14.79 -31.42 31.65
N VAL A 728 14.33 -31.39 30.41
CA VAL A 728 14.33 -32.56 29.52
C VAL A 728 15.56 -32.47 28.64
N TYR A 729 16.52 -33.37 28.87
CA TYR A 729 17.73 -33.45 28.06
C TYR A 729 17.50 -34.31 26.83
N THR A 730 17.78 -33.74 25.66
CA THR A 730 17.78 -34.44 24.38
C THR A 730 19.16 -34.33 23.72
N ARG A 731 19.63 -35.44 23.15
CA ARG A 731 20.94 -35.54 22.49
C ARG A 731 20.91 -35.22 21.01
N ASN A 732 19.72 -35.16 20.42
CA ASN A 732 19.53 -34.95 18.99
C ASN A 732 18.58 -33.76 18.79
N LEU A 733 18.83 -32.98 17.75
CA LEU A 733 17.92 -31.93 17.31
C LEU A 733 16.58 -32.57 16.85
N PRO A 734 15.43 -32.18 17.43
CA PRO A 734 14.17 -32.85 17.17
C PRO A 734 13.67 -32.63 15.73
N GLY A 735 13.07 -33.67 15.15
CA GLY A 735 12.45 -33.62 13.84
C GLY A 735 11.07 -32.95 13.87
N LYS A 736 10.47 -32.76 12.69
CA LYS A 736 9.14 -32.11 12.57
C LYS A 736 8.07 -32.78 13.45
N HIS A 737 8.04 -34.11 13.46
CA HIS A 737 7.06 -34.87 14.24
C HIS A 737 7.29 -34.73 15.75
N ASP A 738 8.54 -34.69 16.20
CA ASP A 738 8.87 -34.56 17.63
C ASP A 738 8.46 -33.18 18.18
N ILE A 739 8.67 -32.14 17.37
CA ILE A 739 8.32 -30.74 17.69
C ILE A 739 6.80 -30.55 17.82
N ASP A 740 5.99 -31.23 17.02
CA ASP A 740 4.53 -31.09 17.01
C ASP A 740 3.84 -31.91 18.13
N VAL A 741 4.56 -32.84 18.79
CA VAL A 741 4.00 -33.76 19.82
C VAL A 741 4.25 -33.29 21.25
N GLU A 742 5.35 -32.57 21.52
CA GLU A 742 5.74 -32.17 22.87
C GLU A 742 5.53 -30.67 23.15
N ALA A 743 4.84 -30.34 24.25
CA ALA A 743 4.58 -28.96 24.67
C ALA A 743 5.68 -28.46 25.63
N PHE A 744 6.76 -27.89 25.10
CA PHE A 744 7.82 -27.25 25.90
C PHE A 744 7.59 -25.75 26.10
N LEU A 745 8.11 -25.23 27.21
CA LEU A 745 8.16 -23.80 27.54
C LEU A 745 9.27 -23.08 26.78
N LEU A 746 10.41 -23.76 26.58
CA LEU A 746 11.62 -23.18 26.01
C LEU A 746 12.51 -24.29 25.45
N TYR A 747 13.17 -24.03 24.32
CA TYR A 747 14.31 -24.82 23.87
C TYR A 747 15.60 -24.09 24.22
N LEU A 748 16.56 -24.79 24.81
CA LEU A 748 17.94 -24.33 24.98
C LEU A 748 18.85 -25.23 24.17
N ILE A 749 19.54 -24.67 23.19
CA ILE A 749 20.47 -25.41 22.34
C ILE A 749 21.89 -25.09 22.79
N ASP A 750 22.63 -26.13 23.16
CA ASP A 750 24.07 -26.05 23.29
C ASP A 750 24.72 -25.99 21.91
N CYS A 751 25.06 -24.78 21.45
CA CYS A 751 25.56 -24.62 20.09
C CYS A 751 26.94 -25.28 19.89
N GLU A 752 27.72 -25.51 20.94
CA GLU A 752 29.01 -26.21 20.80
C GLU A 752 28.83 -27.68 20.42
N SER A 753 27.69 -28.27 20.78
CA SER A 753 27.36 -29.68 20.51
C SER A 753 26.90 -29.93 19.07
N TYR A 754 26.61 -28.91 18.25
CA TYR A 754 26.01 -29.09 16.93
C TYR A 754 26.63 -28.20 15.85
N LEU A 755 26.54 -28.65 14.59
CA LEU A 755 26.90 -27.81 13.46
C LEU A 755 25.89 -26.67 13.29
N ALA A 756 26.37 -25.48 12.94
CA ALA A 756 25.51 -24.32 12.69
C ALA A 756 24.42 -24.61 11.64
N ASP A 757 24.73 -25.43 10.63
CA ASP A 757 23.80 -25.84 9.57
C ASP A 757 22.64 -26.70 10.12
N ASP A 758 22.92 -27.59 11.07
CA ASP A 758 21.89 -28.43 11.69
C ASP A 758 20.99 -27.62 12.62
N ILE A 759 21.57 -26.66 13.35
CA ILE A 759 20.80 -25.70 14.17
C ILE A 759 19.88 -24.86 13.27
N VAL A 760 20.38 -24.38 12.12
CA VAL A 760 19.58 -23.65 11.11
C VAL A 760 18.43 -24.51 10.59
N ARG A 761 18.69 -25.78 10.24
CA ARG A 761 17.64 -26.72 9.79
C ARG A 761 16.59 -26.98 10.85
N PHE A 762 17.00 -27.20 12.10
CA PHE A 762 16.09 -27.35 13.23
C PHE A 762 15.18 -26.11 13.38
N LEU A 763 15.79 -24.92 13.46
CA LEU A 763 15.06 -23.66 13.60
C LEU A 763 14.09 -23.43 12.43
N TYR A 764 14.48 -23.82 11.22
CA TYR A 764 13.61 -23.78 10.04
C TYR A 764 12.39 -24.70 10.17
N ILE A 765 12.60 -25.97 10.54
CA ILE A 765 11.53 -26.95 10.73
C ILE A 765 10.59 -26.49 11.85
N LYS A 766 11.15 -26.07 12.99
CA LYS A 766 10.40 -25.56 14.14
C LYS A 766 9.57 -24.34 13.76
N ASN A 767 10.12 -23.38 13.02
CA ASN A 767 9.38 -22.17 12.63
C ASN A 767 8.22 -22.45 11.64
N ARG A 768 8.14 -23.65 11.05
CA ARG A 768 7.03 -24.12 10.19
C ARG A 768 6.07 -25.08 10.89
N SER A 769 6.37 -25.48 12.12
CA SER A 769 5.58 -26.39 12.95
C SER A 769 4.42 -25.66 13.64
N GLN A 770 3.49 -26.40 14.27
CA GLN A 770 2.46 -25.78 15.11
C GLN A 770 3.06 -25.14 16.37
N SER A 771 4.22 -25.63 16.80
CA SER A 771 5.00 -25.18 17.95
C SER A 771 5.92 -23.99 17.65
N ALA A 772 5.74 -23.30 16.51
CA ALA A 772 6.57 -22.16 16.09
C ALA A 772 6.61 -20.99 17.10
N SER A 773 5.66 -20.92 18.03
CA SER A 773 5.59 -19.90 19.08
C SER A 773 6.55 -20.12 20.26
N ILE A 774 7.07 -21.34 20.47
CA ILE A 774 7.95 -21.65 21.63
C ILE A 774 9.32 -20.97 21.46
N PRO A 775 9.84 -20.19 22.43
CA PRO A 775 11.15 -19.52 22.28
C PRO A 775 12.33 -20.51 22.21
N VAL A 776 13.43 -20.08 21.56
CA VAL A 776 14.68 -20.85 21.47
C VAL A 776 15.84 -19.99 21.93
N LEU A 777 16.63 -20.49 22.89
CA LEU A 777 17.86 -19.88 23.36
C LEU A 777 19.08 -20.66 22.84
N LEU A 778 20.10 -19.91 22.47
CA LEU A 778 21.33 -20.42 21.88
C LEU A 778 22.48 -20.24 22.89
N LEU A 779 22.97 -21.30 23.49
CA LEU A 779 24.17 -21.25 24.33
C LEU A 779 25.39 -21.17 23.41
N MET A 780 25.97 -19.99 23.28
CA MET A 780 27.07 -19.69 22.37
C MET A 780 28.31 -19.25 23.15
N SER A 781 29.22 -20.18 23.40
CA SER A 781 30.50 -19.84 24.03
C SER A 781 31.33 -18.90 23.16
N GLU A 782 32.34 -18.25 23.75
CA GLU A 782 33.34 -17.51 22.97
C GLU A 782 34.04 -18.37 21.91
N ASN A 783 34.20 -19.67 22.16
CA ASN A 783 34.85 -20.58 21.23
C ASN A 783 33.95 -20.87 20.02
N PHE A 784 32.65 -21.02 20.24
CA PHE A 784 31.67 -21.15 19.17
C PHE A 784 31.57 -19.85 18.36
N GLN A 785 31.51 -18.70 19.03
CA GLN A 785 31.49 -17.38 18.38
C GLN A 785 32.72 -17.11 17.50
N LYS A 786 33.89 -17.65 17.88
CA LYS A 786 35.13 -17.61 17.07
C LYS A 786 35.11 -18.59 15.88
N GLN A 787 34.26 -19.61 15.91
CA GLN A 787 34.14 -20.63 14.86
C GLN A 787 33.13 -20.26 13.78
N ILE A 788 32.09 -19.50 14.14
CA ILE A 788 31.07 -19.00 13.21
C ILE A 788 31.54 -17.76 12.46
N GLN A 789 31.12 -17.64 11.20
CA GLN A 789 31.46 -16.48 10.38
C GLN A 789 30.69 -15.25 10.82
N LYS A 790 31.26 -14.06 10.54
CA LYS A 790 30.64 -12.77 10.86
C LYS A 790 29.30 -12.66 10.13
N GLY A 791 28.21 -12.81 10.89
CA GLY A 791 26.81 -12.73 10.44
C GLY A 791 26.03 -14.06 10.44
N GLU A 792 26.67 -15.21 10.60
CA GLU A 792 25.96 -16.46 10.97
C GLU A 792 25.32 -16.31 12.35
N ASP A 793 26.00 -15.58 13.25
CA ASP A 793 25.49 -15.13 14.54
C ASP A 793 24.18 -14.30 14.39
N THR A 794 24.18 -13.31 13.51
CA THR A 794 23.01 -12.46 13.24
C THR A 794 21.83 -13.27 12.72
N LEU A 795 22.12 -14.25 11.86
CA LEU A 795 21.11 -15.14 11.30
C LEU A 795 20.51 -16.08 12.35
N LEU A 796 21.35 -16.73 13.16
CA LEU A 796 20.91 -17.62 14.22
C LEU A 796 20.03 -16.90 15.23
N LYS A 797 20.40 -15.66 15.58
CA LYS A 797 19.57 -14.76 16.41
C LYS A 797 18.19 -14.50 15.81
N HIS A 798 18.14 -14.18 14.51
CA HIS A 798 16.89 -13.93 13.79
C HIS A 798 16.00 -15.18 13.69
N MET A 799 16.59 -16.36 13.43
CA MET A 799 15.87 -17.63 13.31
C MET A 799 15.39 -18.20 14.66
N ALA A 800 16.16 -17.99 15.73
CA ALA A 800 15.81 -18.38 17.11
C ALA A 800 14.61 -17.56 17.63
N GLY A 801 14.48 -16.32 17.16
CA GLY A 801 13.31 -15.47 17.34
C GLY A 801 13.36 -14.67 18.64
N ILE A 802 13.19 -13.35 18.50
CA ILE A 802 13.34 -12.22 19.44
C ILE A 802 14.68 -11.53 19.26
N ASP A 803 14.70 -10.54 18.36
CA ASP A 803 15.72 -9.49 18.42
C ASP A 803 15.50 -8.69 19.74
N PRO A 804 16.57 -8.36 20.49
CA PRO A 804 16.48 -7.45 21.62
C PRO A 804 15.87 -6.12 21.20
N ARG A 805 14.99 -5.56 22.04
CA ARG A 805 14.59 -4.15 21.92
C ARG A 805 15.67 -3.26 22.54
N ASP A 806 15.94 -2.10 21.95
CA ASP A 806 16.90 -1.11 22.47
C ASP A 806 16.53 -0.59 23.87
N ASP A 807 15.27 -0.68 24.26
CA ASP A 807 14.70 -0.24 25.54
C ASP A 807 14.55 -1.36 26.58
N GLN A 808 15.02 -2.57 26.30
CA GLN A 808 15.14 -3.65 27.28
C GLN A 808 16.58 -3.83 27.80
N LEU A 809 17.34 -2.74 27.91
CA LEU A 809 18.64 -2.76 28.59
C LEU A 809 18.44 -2.87 30.11
N ASN A 810 19.17 -3.79 30.75
CA ASN A 810 19.38 -3.82 32.20
C ASN A 810 19.84 -2.41 32.68
N PRO A 811 19.56 -1.94 33.90
CA PRO A 811 20.22 -0.75 34.48
C PRO A 811 21.77 -0.75 34.45
N LYS A 812 22.40 -1.86 34.02
CA LYS A 812 23.83 -2.00 33.72
C LYS A 812 24.21 -2.05 32.23
N GLY A 813 23.28 -1.87 31.29
CA GLY A 813 23.57 -1.67 29.86
C GLY A 813 23.91 -2.92 29.03
N PHE A 814 23.40 -4.12 29.38
CA PHE A 814 23.60 -5.32 28.56
C PHE A 814 22.42 -5.60 27.61
N PRO A 815 22.66 -5.88 26.31
CA PRO A 815 21.61 -6.26 25.36
C PRO A 815 21.00 -7.64 25.68
N ILE A 816 19.67 -7.79 25.54
CA ILE A 816 18.97 -9.08 25.73
C ILE A 816 19.11 -9.92 24.46
N SER A 817 20.19 -10.67 24.38
CA SER A 817 20.40 -11.62 23.29
C SER A 817 19.66 -12.94 23.55
N ASN A 818 19.12 -13.57 22.51
CA ASN A 818 18.78 -15.00 22.55
C ASN A 818 20.02 -15.90 22.70
N SER A 819 21.22 -15.31 22.60
CA SER A 819 22.48 -15.98 22.90
C SER A 819 22.84 -15.87 24.37
N ILE A 820 23.16 -17.01 24.98
CA ILE A 820 23.72 -17.09 26.31
C ILE A 820 25.21 -17.38 26.14
N ASP A 821 26.08 -16.51 26.65
CA ASP A 821 27.54 -16.73 26.52
C ASP A 821 28.06 -17.73 27.58
N SER A 822 27.43 -17.76 28.76
CA SER A 822 27.73 -18.66 29.86
C SER A 822 26.50 -18.83 30.76
N LEU A 823 26.33 -20.02 31.34
CA LEU A 823 25.27 -20.34 32.28
C LEU A 823 25.62 -20.03 33.75
N GLU A 824 26.87 -19.66 34.03
CA GLU A 824 27.40 -19.40 35.38
C GLU A 824 26.80 -18.13 36.01
N ASP A 825 26.54 -17.09 35.22
CA ASP A 825 25.92 -15.86 35.71
C ASP A 825 24.39 -16.04 35.79
N VAL A 826 23.97 -16.59 36.93
CA VAL A 826 22.58 -16.84 37.29
C VAL A 826 21.69 -15.62 37.03
N LYS A 827 22.18 -14.41 37.32
CA LYS A 827 21.40 -13.18 37.10
C LYS A 827 21.26 -12.90 35.61
N LYS A 828 22.34 -12.95 34.84
CA LYS A 828 22.31 -12.72 33.37
C LYS A 828 21.41 -13.73 32.66
N VAL A 829 21.57 -15.02 32.96
CA VAL A 829 20.76 -16.12 32.39
C VAL A 829 19.28 -15.93 32.72
N LYS A 830 18.96 -15.60 33.96
CA LYS A 830 17.61 -15.27 34.40
C LYS A 830 17.00 -14.12 33.60
N HIS A 831 17.77 -13.07 33.30
CA HIS A 831 17.28 -11.95 32.49
C HIS A 831 17.07 -12.34 31.02
N ILE A 832 17.98 -13.13 30.44
CA ILE A 832 17.87 -13.58 29.05
C ILE A 832 16.64 -14.49 28.86
N ILE A 833 16.44 -15.47 29.73
CA ILE A 833 15.27 -16.37 29.67
C ILE A 833 13.96 -15.59 29.83
N ARG A 834 13.91 -14.63 30.77
CA ARG A 834 12.73 -13.75 30.94
C ARG A 834 12.45 -12.89 29.71
N GLY A 835 13.51 -12.35 29.09
CA GLY A 835 13.42 -11.58 27.86
C GLY A 835 12.94 -12.42 26.68
N ALA A 836 13.45 -13.64 26.54
CA ALA A 836 13.05 -14.59 25.50
C ALA A 836 11.61 -15.11 25.68
N MET A 837 11.07 -15.11 26.90
CA MET A 837 9.65 -15.37 27.15
C MET A 837 8.77 -14.11 27.05
N GLY A 838 9.38 -12.94 26.83
CA GLY A 838 8.75 -11.62 26.69
C GLY A 838 7.73 -11.29 27.77
N LEU A 839 8.04 -11.63 29.02
CA LEU A 839 7.20 -11.34 30.17
C LEU A 839 7.24 -9.84 30.51
N PRO A 840 6.08 -9.19 30.75
CA PRO A 840 6.06 -7.81 31.22
C PRO A 840 6.77 -7.68 32.57
N LEU A 841 7.57 -6.62 32.73
CA LEU A 841 8.31 -6.34 33.98
C LEU A 841 7.37 -6.32 35.21
N GLY A 842 6.20 -5.69 35.09
CA GLY A 842 5.22 -5.61 36.19
C GLY A 842 4.55 -6.95 36.56
N LEU A 843 4.30 -7.82 35.58
CA LEU A 843 3.78 -9.17 35.82
C LEU A 843 4.83 -10.00 36.57
N TYR A 844 6.10 -9.80 36.25
CA TYR A 844 7.17 -10.49 36.96
C TYR A 844 7.39 -9.99 38.40
N GLU A 845 7.29 -8.68 38.64
CA GLU A 845 7.39 -8.11 39.99
C GLU A 845 6.28 -8.64 40.91
N GLN A 846 5.07 -8.78 40.38
CA GLN A 846 3.95 -9.42 41.08
C GLN A 846 4.22 -10.90 41.38
N PHE A 847 4.89 -11.63 40.48
CA PHE A 847 5.30 -13.02 40.70
C PHE A 847 6.26 -13.16 41.89
N GLU A 848 7.32 -12.35 41.92
CA GLU A 848 8.32 -12.38 42.99
C GLU A 848 7.73 -11.89 44.31
N GLN A 849 6.85 -10.88 44.29
CA GLN A 849 6.13 -10.42 45.48
C GLN A 849 5.20 -11.51 46.04
N LYS A 850 4.50 -12.26 45.18
CA LYS A 850 3.66 -13.39 45.59
C LYS A 850 4.50 -14.56 46.14
N LYS A 851 5.72 -14.75 45.62
CA LYS A 851 6.67 -15.77 46.03
C LYS A 851 7.34 -15.48 47.39
N LEU A 852 7.63 -14.22 47.67
CA LEU A 852 8.35 -13.83 48.90
C LEU A 852 7.51 -13.99 50.17
N GLY A 853 6.19 -14.18 50.05
CA GLY A 853 5.30 -14.10 51.20
C GLY A 853 5.26 -12.67 51.72
N GLY A 854 4.07 -12.18 52.07
CA GLY A 854 3.96 -10.86 52.69
C GLY A 854 4.62 -10.85 54.06
N ASP A 855 5.91 -10.53 54.14
CA ASP A 855 6.59 -10.13 55.37
C ASP A 855 7.13 -8.71 55.18
N SER A 856 6.21 -7.75 55.29
CA SER A 856 6.55 -6.34 55.48
C SER A 856 7.01 -6.12 56.91
N ASN A 857 8.31 -6.18 57.15
CA ASN A 857 8.95 -5.50 58.28
C ASN A 857 10.03 -4.55 57.77
N ALA A 858 9.58 -3.43 57.19
CA ALA A 858 10.27 -2.16 57.20
C ALA A 858 9.21 -1.07 56.90
N GLU A 859 9.03 -0.20 57.88
CA GLU A 859 8.01 0.85 57.95
C GLU A 859 8.15 1.94 56.89
N ASP A 860 7.08 2.73 56.78
CA ASP A 860 6.92 4.01 56.07
C ASP A 860 6.86 4.02 54.53
N ARG A 861 5.67 3.74 53.97
CA ARG A 861 4.68 4.80 53.63
C ARG A 861 3.39 4.19 53.07
N SER A 862 2.27 4.72 53.54
CA SER A 862 0.89 4.35 53.25
C SER A 862 0.55 4.22 51.76
N LEU A 863 0.27 3.01 51.30
CA LEU A 863 -0.70 2.74 50.23
C LEU A 863 -1.55 1.56 50.70
N SER A 864 -2.85 1.78 50.79
CA SER A 864 -3.85 0.78 51.15
C SER A 864 -3.67 -0.49 50.32
N ALA A 865 -3.42 -1.61 50.99
CA ALA A 865 -3.48 -2.93 50.39
C ALA A 865 -4.89 -3.17 49.78
N PRO A 866 -5.01 -3.54 48.49
CA PRO A 866 -6.21 -4.18 48.03
C PRO A 866 -6.16 -5.64 48.51
N THR A 867 -7.18 -6.02 49.26
CA THR A 867 -7.57 -7.41 49.53
C THR A 867 -7.39 -8.29 48.29
N SER A 868 -6.75 -9.44 48.47
CA SER A 868 -6.65 -10.56 47.52
C SER A 868 -7.96 -10.82 46.79
N LYS A 869 -8.11 -10.23 45.61
CA LYS A 869 -8.94 -10.76 44.54
C LYS A 869 -7.98 -11.40 43.56
N GLU A 870 -8.20 -12.67 43.26
CA GLU A 870 -7.61 -13.32 42.10
C GLU A 870 -7.73 -12.35 40.91
N VAL A 871 -6.59 -11.99 40.34
CA VAL A 871 -6.54 -11.15 39.15
C VAL A 871 -7.16 -11.97 38.02
N SER A 872 -8.43 -11.70 37.73
CA SER A 872 -9.20 -12.39 36.69
C SER A 872 -8.50 -12.24 35.33
N GLU A 873 -8.62 -13.24 34.46
CA GLU A 873 -8.16 -13.21 33.05
C GLU A 873 -8.53 -11.90 32.33
N GLU A 874 -9.64 -11.28 32.71
CA GLU A 874 -10.13 -10.01 32.16
C GLU A 874 -9.22 -8.81 32.49
N ALA A 875 -8.59 -8.76 33.68
CA ALA A 875 -7.68 -7.70 34.10
C ALA A 875 -6.33 -7.79 33.37
N ILE A 876 -5.83 -9.01 33.12
CA ILE A 876 -4.65 -9.27 32.29
C ILE A 876 -4.96 -8.95 30.82
N GLN A 877 -6.17 -9.25 30.34
CA GLN A 877 -6.63 -8.85 29.01
C GLN A 877 -6.81 -7.33 28.86
N GLU A 878 -7.15 -6.62 29.93
CA GLU A 878 -7.23 -5.15 29.97
C GLU A 878 -5.84 -4.51 29.93
N GLU A 879 -4.88 -4.99 30.73
CA GLU A 879 -3.48 -4.54 30.64
C GLU A 879 -2.84 -4.85 29.27
N MET A 880 -3.08 -6.03 28.69
CA MET A 880 -2.58 -6.37 27.35
C MET A 880 -3.27 -5.58 26.22
N LYS A 881 -4.46 -5.03 26.44
CA LYS A 881 -5.18 -4.13 25.53
C LYS A 881 -4.72 -2.68 25.67
N ASP A 882 -4.37 -2.26 26.89
CA ASP A 882 -3.91 -0.91 27.24
C ASP A 882 -2.39 -0.74 27.17
N MET A 883 -1.63 -1.80 26.87
CA MET A 883 -0.24 -1.67 26.45
C MET A 883 -0.19 -0.86 25.16
N ASP A 884 0.10 0.42 25.32
CA ASP A 884 0.42 1.34 24.24
C ASP A 884 1.74 0.90 23.59
N TRP A 885 1.63 -0.03 22.64
CA TRP A 885 2.73 -0.56 21.84
C TRP A 885 3.49 0.53 21.07
N SER A 886 3.00 1.77 21.10
CA SER A 886 3.67 2.94 20.57
C SER A 886 4.80 3.45 21.49
N LYS A 887 4.87 3.06 22.77
CA LYS A 887 5.95 3.51 23.69
C LYS A 887 7.27 2.74 23.55
N PHE A 888 7.31 1.70 22.72
CA PHE A 888 8.53 0.99 22.36
C PHE A 888 9.21 1.74 21.19
N PRO A 889 10.46 2.22 21.35
CA PRO A 889 11.23 2.81 20.28
C PRO A 889 11.56 1.75 19.21
N LEU A 890 11.30 2.12 17.97
CA LEU A 890 11.93 1.61 16.76
C LEU A 890 13.06 2.57 16.40
#